data_AF-A0A2P0B559-F1
#
_entry.id   AF-A0A2P0B559-F1
#
_cell.length_a   1.000
_cell.length_b   1.000
_cell.length_c   1.000
_cell.angle_alpha   90.00
_cell.angle_beta   90.00
_cell.angle_gamma   90.00
#
_symmetry.space_group_name_H-M   'P 1'
#
loop_
_entity.id
_entity.type
_entity.pdbx_description
1 polymer ?
#
loop_
_entity_poly.entity_id
_entity_poly.type
_entity_poly.pdbx_seq_one_letter_code
_entity_poly.pdbx_strand_id
1 'polypeptide(L)'
;MAYWLCAARHGQEHDHIQRFDPRFWTVNFPRPMMASVVTTAPDALRLTCEFHHAGELAGLIWESEDRLDHPLHSYATDRDYSHTVLSFQWRSGGIIPLDAVNGPTLTIEGRDAGGVARSWYVRLWNYAEGSPEDALVTLPFSALQSGFALPGEPVHPADIDRMFISLVPPGYVPGSADPLAQRADGWVELSAISCDGARAMLEIGESMLPEHGEQIATAYDDCFNQTPARLIRQIRQLGYRGRVVHYVGMSHYFRLEPLGGGHYVSLAGGVLNDACAAWHRAFAEEAQAAGFEIIWSLSYELFDAHCWNDWKQRAYDGAPAQTGWEPPSALLSPAHAGAMGYLRQVASAFVQIAQDADMPVRFQIGEPWWWVTPGSFAPCLYDDAARAAFGGDPPVIADMRAPLDEGQKALLDQAGALLSASTAALSQAVRDAAGGEAEVLLLAFTPTILDGQMPEIERANLPTGWAWPAFDRLQLEDYDWLTAGADARRRAAYAHVDARLGYPIDRQDYFAGFVLNAEDAPAYWARIDAALDEARSRGVSQRFVWALPQVARDGYTRLAPPQPDQIEDNMQNFDDVPYPLTLGTDASASPEFSTSVLVTASGHERRTAQWADARLRFDVGPGIRSERELATLLGFFRARHGPARGFRLTDPFDFSSNGTTGAPTPADQLLGLGDGETTRFALVKRYGEEPEPQVRRITRPRSGTVGVSVGGQETAGFTLDPLGFVVLDEAPQAEVEVRAGFLFDVPVRFAEDRLAISAAGFAAGQAPSVPLIQIREAV
;
A
#
# COMPACT_ATOMS: atom_id res chain seq x y z
N MET A 1 18.12 7.49 2.57
CA MET A 1 17.01 6.51 2.60
C MET A 1 15.98 7.03 1.64
N ALA A 2 15.46 6.20 0.73
CA ALA A 2 14.48 6.63 -0.27
C ALA A 2 13.04 6.73 0.32
N TYR A 3 12.79 6.06 1.44
CA TYR A 3 11.52 6.09 2.16
C TYR A 3 11.70 5.99 3.69
N TRP A 4 10.61 6.18 4.42
CA TRP A 4 10.47 6.03 5.87
C TRP A 4 9.11 5.41 6.21
N LEU A 5 9.05 4.53 7.23
CA LEU A 5 7.80 4.09 7.86
C LEU A 5 7.55 4.92 9.12
N CYS A 6 6.65 5.90 9.02
CA CYS A 6 6.29 6.83 10.08
C CYS A 6 5.33 6.19 11.08
N ALA A 7 5.81 5.85 12.27
CA ALA A 7 4.93 5.37 13.35
C ALA A 7 4.20 6.52 14.09
N ALA A 8 4.80 7.72 14.10
CA ALA A 8 4.25 8.91 14.76
C ALA A 8 4.99 10.18 14.29
N ARG A 9 4.37 11.35 14.53
CA ARG A 9 5.06 12.64 14.42
C ARG A 9 6.11 12.79 15.54
N HIS A 10 7.29 13.27 15.15
CA HIS A 10 8.44 13.61 15.99
C HIS A 10 8.99 15.00 15.63
N GLY A 11 8.15 16.02 15.76
CA GLY A 11 8.53 17.42 15.50
C GLY A 11 8.28 17.90 14.07
N GLN A 12 7.62 17.10 13.23
CA GLN A 12 7.09 17.58 11.96
C GLN A 12 6.00 18.64 12.16
N GLU A 13 5.71 19.39 11.10
CA GLU A 13 4.74 20.49 11.09
C GLU A 13 3.33 20.03 11.46
N HIS A 14 2.66 20.88 12.22
CA HIS A 14 1.29 20.70 12.68
C HIS A 14 0.53 22.03 12.55
N ASP A 15 -0.79 21.92 12.50
CA ASP A 15 -1.73 23.04 12.60
C ASP A 15 -2.85 22.66 13.57
N HIS A 16 -3.95 23.40 13.58
CA HIS A 16 -5.13 23.13 14.39
C HIS A 16 -6.40 23.11 13.54
N ILE A 17 -7.25 22.13 13.78
CA ILE A 17 -8.62 22.07 13.26
C ILE A 17 -9.61 22.32 14.39
N GLN A 18 -10.80 22.83 14.05
CA GLN A 18 -11.90 22.78 14.98
C GLN A 18 -12.33 21.31 15.16
N ARG A 19 -12.54 20.87 16.40
CA ARG A 19 -13.11 19.55 16.69
C ARG A 19 -14.45 19.41 15.96
N PHE A 20 -14.76 18.22 15.45
CA PHE A 20 -15.90 17.93 14.59
C PHE A 20 -15.80 18.45 13.15
N ASP A 21 -14.58 18.74 12.68
CA ASP A 21 -14.33 19.09 11.28
C ASP A 21 -14.99 18.08 10.32
N PRO A 22 -15.82 18.55 9.37
CA PRO A 22 -16.62 17.71 8.47
C PRO A 22 -15.83 16.62 7.74
N ARG A 23 -14.55 16.87 7.44
CA ARG A 23 -13.71 15.92 6.68
C ARG A 23 -13.50 14.60 7.43
N PHE A 24 -13.49 14.63 8.76
CA PHE A 24 -13.05 13.49 9.58
C PHE A 24 -14.19 12.64 10.13
N TRP A 25 -15.45 13.02 9.87
CA TRP A 25 -16.59 12.16 10.14
C TRP A 25 -16.58 10.93 9.23
N THR A 26 -17.01 9.81 9.77
CA THR A 26 -17.13 8.54 9.04
C THR A 26 -18.55 8.00 9.09
N VAL A 27 -18.86 7.02 8.23
CA VAL A 27 -20.12 6.29 8.27
C VAL A 27 -19.89 4.79 8.39
N ASN A 28 -20.71 4.10 9.18
CA ASN A 28 -20.76 2.65 9.19
C ASN A 28 -22.21 2.14 9.14
N PHE A 29 -22.41 0.98 8.53
CA PHE A 29 -23.72 0.40 8.29
C PHE A 29 -23.65 -1.11 7.97
N PRO A 30 -24.72 -1.88 8.24
CA PRO A 30 -24.82 -3.27 7.81
C PRO A 30 -25.25 -3.41 6.34
N ARG A 31 -24.71 -4.39 5.61
CA ARG A 31 -25.23 -4.79 4.30
C ARG A 31 -26.58 -5.51 4.44
N PRO A 32 -27.51 -5.41 3.46
CA PRO A 32 -27.35 -4.80 2.13
C PRO A 32 -27.64 -3.29 2.06
N MET A 33 -27.92 -2.63 3.19
CA MET A 33 -28.01 -1.17 3.22
C MET A 33 -26.71 -0.54 2.69
N MET A 34 -26.83 0.65 2.10
CA MET A 34 -25.68 1.43 1.62
C MET A 34 -25.74 2.83 2.19
N ALA A 35 -24.60 3.39 2.59
CA ALA A 35 -24.52 4.79 2.96
C ALA A 35 -23.16 5.41 2.58
N SER A 36 -23.13 6.74 2.49
CA SER A 36 -21.91 7.50 2.25
C SER A 36 -21.99 8.84 2.95
N VAL A 37 -20.82 9.37 3.33
CA VAL A 37 -20.67 10.71 3.87
C VAL A 37 -19.77 11.55 2.96
N VAL A 38 -20.19 12.78 2.67
CA VAL A 38 -19.44 13.75 1.87
C VAL A 38 -19.40 15.10 2.55
N THR A 39 -18.33 15.87 2.34
CA THR A 39 -18.28 17.28 2.69
C THR A 39 -19.06 18.10 1.66
N THR A 40 -19.79 19.11 2.12
CA THR A 40 -20.56 20.04 1.25
C THR A 40 -20.15 21.50 1.43
N ALA A 41 -19.49 21.81 2.54
CA ALA A 41 -18.82 23.08 2.82
C ALA A 41 -17.73 22.84 3.89
N PRO A 42 -16.84 23.82 4.18
CA PRO A 42 -15.85 23.69 5.26
C PRO A 42 -16.45 23.39 6.64
N ASP A 43 -17.70 23.77 6.88
CA ASP A 43 -18.48 23.58 8.11
C ASP A 43 -19.75 22.73 7.87
N ALA A 44 -19.80 21.95 6.79
CA ALA A 44 -20.96 21.12 6.46
C ALA A 44 -20.62 19.75 5.84
N LEU A 45 -21.40 18.74 6.22
CA LEU A 45 -21.38 17.41 5.64
C LEU A 45 -22.79 16.92 5.32
N ARG A 46 -22.87 15.93 4.43
CA ARG A 46 -24.11 15.24 4.08
C ARG A 46 -23.89 13.73 4.10
N LEU A 47 -24.80 13.04 4.77
CA LEU A 47 -24.94 11.59 4.76
C LEU A 47 -26.11 11.20 3.84
N THR A 48 -25.89 10.24 2.96
CA THR A 48 -26.91 9.65 2.08
C THR A 48 -27.02 8.15 2.39
N CYS A 49 -28.25 7.64 2.50
CA CYS A 49 -28.53 6.25 2.88
C CYS A 49 -29.55 5.60 1.93
N GLU A 50 -29.40 4.30 1.74
CA GLU A 50 -30.35 3.39 1.08
C GLU A 50 -30.59 2.20 2.02
N PHE A 51 -31.87 1.92 2.31
CA PHE A 51 -32.31 0.87 3.22
C PHE A 51 -33.18 -0.19 2.51
N HIS A 52 -33.00 -1.43 2.92
CA HIS A 52 -33.70 -2.63 2.43
C HIS A 52 -34.44 -3.40 3.53
N HIS A 53 -33.99 -3.34 4.78
CA HIS A 53 -34.61 -4.05 5.91
C HIS A 53 -35.03 -3.13 7.06
N ALA A 54 -36.06 -3.55 7.79
CA ALA A 54 -36.65 -2.77 8.86
C ALA A 54 -35.71 -2.58 10.08
N GLY A 55 -34.71 -3.44 10.28
CA GLY A 55 -33.75 -3.30 11.38
C GLY A 55 -32.44 -2.61 11.02
N GLU A 56 -32.30 -2.10 9.80
CA GLU A 56 -31.06 -1.44 9.34
C GLU A 56 -30.88 -0.06 9.96
N LEU A 57 -29.60 0.30 10.17
CA LEU A 57 -29.18 1.52 10.82
C LEU A 57 -27.84 2.00 10.25
N ALA A 58 -27.77 3.26 9.83
CA ALA A 58 -26.52 3.96 9.56
C ALA A 58 -26.06 4.71 10.81
N GLY A 59 -24.75 4.69 11.08
CA GLY A 59 -24.12 5.53 12.09
C GLY A 59 -23.22 6.56 11.43
N LEU A 60 -23.51 7.85 11.63
CA LEU A 60 -22.57 8.94 11.36
C LEU A 60 -21.66 9.11 12.58
N ILE A 61 -20.36 8.86 12.43
CA ILE A 61 -19.42 8.62 13.53
C ILE A 61 -18.36 9.73 13.59
N TRP A 62 -18.08 10.17 14.82
CA TRP A 62 -16.88 10.94 15.17
C TRP A 62 -16.08 10.14 16.20
N GLU A 63 -14.81 9.87 15.90
CA GLU A 63 -13.88 9.19 16.82
C GLU A 63 -12.93 10.20 17.47
N SER A 64 -12.69 10.06 18.78
CA SER A 64 -11.74 10.91 19.50
C SER A 64 -10.28 10.64 19.10
N GLU A 65 -10.01 9.50 18.48
CA GLU A 65 -8.70 9.08 17.98
C GLU A 65 -8.78 8.89 16.47
N ASP A 66 -7.83 9.48 15.76
CA ASP A 66 -7.67 9.28 14.33
C ASP A 66 -6.82 8.03 14.06
N ARG A 67 -7.44 6.99 13.50
CA ARG A 67 -6.76 5.75 13.11
C ARG A 67 -6.72 5.51 11.60
N LEU A 68 -7.30 6.41 10.81
CA LEU A 68 -7.45 6.23 9.37
C LEU A 68 -6.47 7.10 8.58
N ASP A 69 -6.05 8.24 9.14
CA ASP A 69 -5.02 9.06 8.50
C ASP A 69 -3.62 8.51 8.76
N HIS A 70 -2.75 8.72 7.78
CA HIS A 70 -1.31 8.57 7.91
C HIS A 70 -0.82 9.31 9.18
N PRO A 71 0.12 8.76 9.97
CA PRO A 71 0.54 9.38 11.24
C PRO A 71 1.06 10.82 11.13
N LEU A 72 1.59 11.21 9.96
CA LEU A 72 1.97 12.60 9.68
C LEU A 72 0.79 13.57 9.52
N HIS A 73 -0.43 13.09 9.30
CA HIS A 73 -1.61 13.86 8.91
C HIS A 73 -2.78 13.74 9.88
N SER A 74 -2.70 12.80 10.83
CA SER A 74 -3.74 12.52 11.81
C SER A 74 -3.96 13.67 12.79
N TYR A 75 -5.20 13.86 13.25
CA TYR A 75 -5.45 14.75 14.39
C TYR A 75 -5.05 14.11 15.72
N ALA A 76 -4.72 14.95 16.69
CA ALA A 76 -4.32 14.52 18.03
C ALA A 76 -5.51 13.93 18.79
N THR A 77 -5.28 12.81 19.46
CA THR A 77 -6.28 12.16 20.29
C THR A 77 -6.61 13.00 21.52
N ASP A 78 -7.87 13.40 21.65
CA ASP A 78 -8.40 14.04 22.85
C ASP A 78 -9.77 13.46 23.21
N ARG A 79 -9.81 12.67 24.29
CA ARG A 79 -11.02 11.99 24.78
C ARG A 79 -11.83 12.83 25.77
N ASP A 80 -11.32 14.02 26.14
CA ASP A 80 -11.98 14.91 27.07
C ASP A 80 -12.83 15.94 26.31
N TYR A 81 -14.13 15.90 26.55
CA TYR A 81 -15.15 16.82 26.02
C TYR A 81 -15.71 17.72 27.13
N SER A 82 -15.08 17.75 28.31
CA SER A 82 -15.53 18.61 29.41
C SER A 82 -15.47 20.07 28.99
N HIS A 83 -16.57 20.78 29.17
CA HIS A 83 -16.76 22.18 28.77
C HIS A 83 -16.67 22.42 27.25
N THR A 84 -16.84 21.39 26.43
CA THR A 84 -17.01 21.48 24.98
C THR A 84 -18.50 21.60 24.62
N VAL A 85 -18.82 22.42 23.62
CA VAL A 85 -20.18 22.54 23.07
C VAL A 85 -20.11 22.35 21.56
N LEU A 86 -20.81 21.34 21.04
CA LEU A 86 -21.02 21.15 19.61
C LEU A 86 -22.37 21.75 19.20
N SER A 87 -22.39 22.56 18.14
CA SER A 87 -23.62 23.06 17.54
C SER A 87 -23.61 22.86 16.03
N PHE A 88 -24.78 22.56 15.45
CA PHE A 88 -24.97 22.45 14.01
C PHE A 88 -26.45 22.63 13.64
N GLN A 89 -26.70 23.09 12.42
CA GLN A 89 -28.00 23.05 11.79
C GLN A 89 -28.23 21.65 11.21
N TRP A 90 -29.24 20.95 11.73
CA TRP A 90 -29.70 19.66 11.24
C TRP A 90 -30.74 19.87 10.16
N ARG A 91 -30.60 19.15 9.03
CA ARG A 91 -31.67 18.95 8.05
C ARG A 91 -31.74 17.49 7.63
N SER A 92 -32.93 16.94 7.44
CA SER A 92 -33.09 15.53 7.07
C SER A 92 -34.31 15.26 6.20
N GLY A 93 -34.30 14.11 5.51
CA GLY A 93 -35.47 13.58 4.81
C GLY A 93 -35.35 12.09 4.54
N GLY A 94 -36.48 11.39 4.39
CA GLY A 94 -36.51 9.96 4.09
C GLY A 94 -36.02 9.04 5.22
N ILE A 95 -35.89 9.57 6.44
CA ILE A 95 -35.57 8.84 7.67
C ILE A 95 -36.60 9.16 8.77
N ILE A 96 -36.58 8.44 9.88
CA ILE A 96 -37.39 8.82 11.05
C ILE A 96 -36.93 10.19 11.58
N PRO A 97 -37.85 11.16 11.81
CA PRO A 97 -37.51 12.51 12.25
C PRO A 97 -37.05 12.58 13.72
N LEU A 98 -36.44 13.70 14.12
CA LEU A 98 -35.82 13.88 15.45
C LEU A 98 -36.77 13.60 16.63
N ASP A 99 -38.01 14.06 16.53
CA ASP A 99 -39.00 14.01 17.62
C ASP A 99 -39.74 12.68 17.74
N ALA A 100 -39.52 11.75 16.80
CA ALA A 100 -40.19 10.46 16.80
C ALA A 100 -39.51 9.45 17.74
N VAL A 101 -40.22 8.34 17.99
CA VAL A 101 -39.63 7.16 18.63
C VAL A 101 -38.63 6.55 17.65
N ASN A 102 -37.44 6.19 18.16
CA ASN A 102 -36.29 5.76 17.35
C ASN A 102 -35.74 6.84 16.39
N GLY A 103 -36.08 8.12 16.58
CA GLY A 103 -35.43 9.21 15.89
C GLY A 103 -33.92 9.30 16.19
N PRO A 104 -33.17 10.10 15.42
CA PRO A 104 -31.74 10.22 15.56
C PRO A 104 -31.26 10.38 17.01
N THR A 105 -30.39 9.46 17.41
CA THR A 105 -29.87 9.36 18.77
C THR A 105 -28.35 9.38 18.70
N LEU A 106 -27.74 10.24 19.50
CA LEU A 106 -26.31 10.29 19.70
C LEU A 106 -25.93 9.23 20.73
N THR A 107 -25.30 8.15 20.26
CA THR A 107 -24.69 7.16 21.13
C THR A 107 -23.26 7.60 21.44
N ILE A 108 -22.95 7.77 22.72
CA ILE A 108 -21.61 8.13 23.21
C ILE A 108 -21.02 6.90 23.89
N GLU A 109 -19.84 6.48 23.45
CA GLU A 109 -19.11 5.34 24.01
C GLU A 109 -17.81 5.81 24.63
N GLY A 110 -17.51 5.34 25.82
CA GLY A 110 -16.32 5.74 26.56
C GLY A 110 -16.24 5.05 27.91
N ARG A 111 -15.75 5.77 28.92
CA ARG A 111 -15.63 5.28 30.29
C ARG A 111 -16.32 6.21 31.27
N ASP A 112 -16.91 5.65 32.31
CA ASP A 112 -17.45 6.45 33.42
C ASP A 112 -16.34 7.00 34.33
N ALA A 113 -16.73 7.75 35.38
CA ALA A 113 -15.76 8.32 36.32
C ALA A 113 -14.92 7.28 37.09
N GLY A 114 -15.33 6.01 37.09
CA GLY A 114 -14.57 4.89 37.64
C GLY A 114 -13.65 4.20 36.63
N GLY A 115 -13.62 4.66 35.38
CA GLY A 115 -12.86 4.04 34.29
C GLY A 115 -13.55 2.82 33.68
N VAL A 116 -14.84 2.58 33.97
CA VAL A 116 -15.58 1.43 33.46
C VAL A 116 -16.22 1.77 32.11
N ALA A 117 -16.08 0.89 31.12
CA ALA A 117 -16.68 1.07 29.80
C ALA A 117 -18.20 1.29 29.89
N ARG A 118 -18.70 2.34 29.23
CA ARG A 118 -20.10 2.78 29.33
C ARG A 118 -20.56 3.36 27.99
N SER A 119 -21.84 3.16 27.69
CA SER A 119 -22.54 3.77 26.56
C SER A 119 -23.71 4.61 27.05
N TRP A 120 -23.85 5.82 26.52
CA TRP A 120 -24.96 6.73 26.80
C TRP A 120 -25.74 7.02 25.52
N TYR A 121 -27.07 7.00 25.61
CA TYR A 121 -27.96 7.27 24.48
C TYR A 121 -28.63 8.64 24.66
N VAL A 122 -28.13 9.64 23.96
CA VAL A 122 -28.59 11.03 24.04
C VAL A 122 -29.53 11.31 22.88
N ARG A 123 -30.81 11.54 23.19
CA ARG A 123 -31.81 11.89 22.19
C ARG A 123 -31.59 13.32 21.70
N LEU A 124 -31.27 13.50 20.41
CA LEU A 124 -30.93 14.82 19.85
C LEU A 124 -32.06 15.84 19.99
N TRP A 125 -33.32 15.41 19.88
CA TRP A 125 -34.50 16.28 20.00
C TRP A 125 -34.60 17.00 21.35
N ASN A 126 -34.05 16.44 22.43
CA ASN A 126 -34.05 17.10 23.73
C ASN A 126 -33.13 18.35 23.76
N TYR A 127 -32.33 18.54 22.72
CA TYR A 127 -31.33 19.60 22.56
C TYR A 127 -31.49 20.33 21.22
N ALA A 128 -32.68 20.26 20.61
CA ALA A 128 -32.97 20.82 19.29
C ALA A 128 -33.99 21.96 19.39
N GLU A 129 -33.78 23.02 18.61
CA GLU A 129 -34.69 24.15 18.44
C GLU A 129 -35.08 24.29 16.96
N GLY A 130 -36.36 24.08 16.65
CA GLY A 130 -36.86 24.12 15.28
C GLY A 130 -37.95 23.08 15.03
N SER A 131 -37.93 22.51 13.83
CA SER A 131 -38.83 21.42 13.41
C SER A 131 -38.12 20.06 13.47
N PRO A 132 -38.85 18.94 13.49
CA PRO A 132 -38.24 17.60 13.56
C PRO A 132 -37.30 17.22 12.41
N GLU A 133 -37.35 17.93 11.29
CA GLU A 133 -36.53 17.70 10.09
C GLU A 133 -35.62 18.89 9.75
N ASP A 134 -35.71 20.00 10.49
CA ASP A 134 -34.93 21.21 10.30
C ASP A 134 -34.82 21.95 11.64
N ALA A 135 -33.70 21.78 12.36
CA ALA A 135 -33.50 22.32 13.70
C ALA A 135 -32.04 22.64 14.00
N LEU A 136 -31.84 23.67 14.83
CA LEU A 136 -30.55 23.93 15.45
C LEU A 136 -30.35 22.94 16.61
N VAL A 137 -29.33 22.11 16.55
CA VAL A 137 -28.97 21.18 17.63
C VAL A 137 -27.77 21.74 18.39
N THR A 138 -27.85 21.77 19.72
CA THR A 138 -26.77 22.28 20.59
C THR A 138 -26.46 21.31 21.72
N LEU A 139 -25.26 20.73 21.71
CA LEU A 139 -24.83 19.64 22.59
C LEU A 139 -23.73 20.11 23.56
N PRO A 140 -24.10 20.65 24.74
CA PRO A 140 -23.13 20.99 25.78
C PRO A 140 -22.71 19.73 26.55
N PHE A 141 -21.54 19.18 26.26
CA PHE A 141 -21.10 17.85 26.75
C PHE A 141 -21.13 17.69 28.27
N SER A 142 -20.78 18.74 29.03
CA SER A 142 -20.84 18.71 30.50
C SER A 142 -22.25 18.75 31.10
N ALA A 143 -23.27 19.03 30.29
CA ALA A 143 -24.67 19.07 30.70
C ALA A 143 -25.53 17.99 30.00
N LEU A 144 -24.93 17.18 29.12
CA LEU A 144 -25.63 16.10 28.44
C LEU A 144 -26.14 15.07 29.44
N GLN A 145 -27.37 14.63 29.19
CA GLN A 145 -28.05 13.57 29.91
C GLN A 145 -28.62 12.58 28.89
N SER A 146 -28.43 11.29 29.16
CA SER A 146 -28.94 10.18 28.37
C SER A 146 -30.38 9.85 28.75
N GLY A 147 -31.13 9.27 27.82
CA GLY A 147 -32.52 8.87 28.01
C GLY A 147 -33.49 9.55 27.05
N PHE A 148 -34.72 9.03 27.01
CA PHE A 148 -35.76 9.50 26.09
C PHE A 148 -36.27 10.91 26.43
N ALA A 149 -36.41 11.22 27.73
CA ALA A 149 -36.84 12.51 28.25
C ALA A 149 -35.88 13.00 29.34
N LEU A 150 -35.89 14.31 29.60
CA LEU A 150 -35.10 14.94 30.65
C LEU A 150 -35.94 15.15 31.93
N PRO A 151 -35.33 15.05 33.13
CA PRO A 151 -33.93 14.72 33.39
C PRO A 151 -33.62 13.22 33.16
N GLY A 152 -32.39 12.95 32.73
CA GLY A 152 -31.85 11.62 32.43
C GLY A 152 -30.57 11.30 33.22
N GLU A 153 -29.84 10.25 32.84
CA GLU A 153 -28.54 9.93 33.43
C GLU A 153 -27.47 10.87 32.87
N PRO A 154 -26.71 11.62 33.69
CA PRO A 154 -25.62 12.46 33.21
C PRO A 154 -24.57 11.68 32.43
N VAL A 155 -24.14 12.22 31.29
CA VAL A 155 -23.01 11.69 30.51
C VAL A 155 -21.69 12.05 31.21
N HIS A 156 -20.71 11.15 31.20
CA HIS A 156 -19.36 11.47 31.65
C HIS A 156 -18.50 11.96 30.46
N PRO A 157 -18.16 13.25 30.36
CA PRO A 157 -17.55 13.80 29.16
C PRO A 157 -16.03 13.66 29.12
N ALA A 158 -15.38 13.28 30.22
CA ALA A 158 -13.92 13.36 30.34
C ALA A 158 -13.16 12.21 29.67
N ASP A 159 -13.86 11.16 29.24
CA ASP A 159 -13.23 9.98 28.63
C ASP A 159 -14.16 9.30 27.62
N ILE A 160 -14.34 9.93 26.46
CA ILE A 160 -15.15 9.45 25.34
C ILE A 160 -14.23 8.89 24.24
N ASP A 161 -14.47 7.65 23.82
CA ASP A 161 -13.78 7.02 22.68
C ASP A 161 -14.32 7.50 21.35
N ARG A 162 -15.64 7.48 21.20
CA ARG A 162 -16.34 7.88 19.98
C ARG A 162 -17.79 8.24 20.27
N MET A 163 -18.40 8.88 19.29
CA MET A 163 -19.83 9.12 19.27
C MET A 163 -20.39 8.81 17.88
N PHE A 164 -21.63 8.34 17.81
CA PHE A 164 -22.31 8.17 16.54
C PHE A 164 -23.79 8.56 16.60
N ILE A 165 -24.25 9.24 15.55
CA ILE A 165 -25.66 9.61 15.36
C ILE A 165 -26.31 8.51 14.53
N SER A 166 -27.35 7.88 15.07
CA SER A 166 -28.10 6.82 14.37
C SER A 166 -29.11 7.38 13.37
N LEU A 167 -29.19 6.76 12.19
CA LEU A 167 -30.21 7.01 11.18
C LEU A 167 -30.90 5.71 10.84
N VAL A 168 -32.23 5.73 10.82
CA VAL A 168 -33.06 4.55 10.59
C VAL A 168 -34.17 4.84 9.59
N PRO A 169 -34.61 3.84 8.81
CA PRO A 169 -35.64 4.05 7.79
C PRO A 169 -37.03 4.25 8.40
N PRO A 170 -37.97 4.88 7.66
CA PRO A 170 -39.38 4.82 8.00
C PRO A 170 -39.83 3.35 8.16
N GLY A 171 -40.51 3.04 9.26
CA GLY A 171 -40.93 1.67 9.59
C GLY A 171 -39.87 0.84 10.34
N TYR A 172 -38.83 1.49 10.87
CA TYR A 172 -37.78 0.82 11.64
C TYR A 172 -38.30 -0.03 12.80
N VAL A 173 -37.78 -1.25 12.90
CA VAL A 173 -38.03 -2.21 13.99
C VAL A 173 -36.68 -2.70 14.51
N PRO A 174 -36.29 -2.36 15.76
CA PRO A 174 -35.00 -2.75 16.32
C PRO A 174 -34.72 -4.24 16.19
N GLY A 175 -33.59 -4.59 15.58
CA GLY A 175 -33.13 -5.98 15.42
C GLY A 175 -33.94 -6.83 14.43
N SER A 176 -34.86 -6.24 13.66
CA SER A 176 -35.61 -6.98 12.63
C SER A 176 -34.75 -7.28 11.41
N ALA A 177 -34.88 -8.49 10.88
CA ALA A 177 -34.35 -8.88 9.57
C ALA A 177 -35.44 -8.87 8.48
N ASP A 178 -36.63 -8.35 8.78
CA ASP A 178 -37.73 -8.32 7.83
C ASP A 178 -37.44 -7.27 6.75
N PRO A 179 -37.72 -7.57 5.47
CA PRO A 179 -37.56 -6.61 4.39
C PRO A 179 -38.57 -5.46 4.55
N LEU A 180 -38.14 -4.26 4.14
CA LEU A 180 -39.06 -3.15 3.95
C LEU A 180 -40.03 -3.47 2.80
N ALA A 181 -41.24 -2.89 2.86
CA ALA A 181 -42.23 -3.06 1.79
C ALA A 181 -41.73 -2.54 0.43
N GLN A 182 -40.87 -1.53 0.47
CA GLN A 182 -40.10 -0.99 -0.63
C GLN A 182 -38.78 -0.44 -0.09
N ARG A 183 -37.75 -0.41 -0.92
CA ARG A 183 -36.49 0.29 -0.62
C ARG A 183 -36.78 1.71 -0.15
N ALA A 184 -36.09 2.17 0.89
CA ALA A 184 -36.20 3.52 1.40
C ALA A 184 -34.88 4.27 1.20
N ASP A 185 -34.96 5.43 0.56
CA ASP A 185 -33.82 6.33 0.36
C ASP A 185 -33.93 7.49 1.39
N GLY A 186 -32.82 7.86 2.03
CA GLY A 186 -32.80 8.87 3.10
C GLY A 186 -31.52 9.70 3.14
N TRP A 187 -31.56 10.85 3.78
CA TRP A 187 -30.40 11.74 3.92
C TRP A 187 -30.45 12.60 5.18
N VAL A 188 -29.27 13.02 5.63
CA VAL A 188 -29.05 14.01 6.68
C VAL A 188 -27.96 14.98 6.24
N GLU A 189 -28.14 16.25 6.55
CA GLU A 189 -27.16 17.31 6.38
C GLU A 189 -26.91 17.96 7.74
N LEU A 190 -25.64 18.02 8.12
CA LEU A 190 -25.18 18.82 9.25
C LEU A 190 -24.44 20.01 8.64
N SER A 191 -24.94 21.22 8.88
CA SER A 191 -24.32 22.46 8.37
C SER A 191 -24.08 23.45 9.51
N ALA A 192 -23.26 24.48 9.28
CA ALA A 192 -22.84 25.40 10.33
C ALA A 192 -22.27 24.66 11.56
N ILE A 193 -21.54 23.57 11.32
CA ILE A 193 -20.88 22.79 12.36
C ILE A 193 -19.88 23.70 13.05
N SER A 194 -20.05 23.86 14.35
CA SER A 194 -19.22 24.71 15.19
C SER A 194 -18.97 24.05 16.54
N CYS A 195 -17.77 24.26 17.07
CA CYS A 195 -17.35 23.75 18.36
C CYS A 195 -16.76 24.88 19.20
N ASP A 196 -17.30 25.08 20.39
CA ASP A 196 -16.91 26.14 21.32
C ASP A 196 -16.50 25.57 22.69
N GLY A 197 -15.81 26.41 23.46
CA GLY A 197 -15.43 26.10 24.84
C GLY A 197 -14.03 25.48 24.96
N ALA A 198 -13.84 24.65 25.99
CA ALA A 198 -12.55 23.99 26.19
C ALA A 198 -12.36 22.87 25.17
N ARG A 199 -11.11 22.64 24.75
CA ARG A 199 -10.72 21.57 23.81
C ARG A 199 -11.44 21.62 22.45
N ALA A 200 -11.97 22.78 22.08
CA ALA A 200 -12.68 22.99 20.81
C ALA A 200 -11.76 22.90 19.58
N MET A 201 -10.45 22.99 19.78
CA MET A 201 -9.42 22.85 18.75
C MET A 201 -8.61 21.59 19.00
N LEU A 202 -8.32 20.83 17.94
CA LEU A 202 -7.41 19.70 17.95
C LEU A 202 -6.17 20.04 17.12
N GLU A 203 -5.00 19.69 17.63
CA GLU A 203 -3.78 19.69 16.81
C GLU A 203 -3.95 18.67 15.67
N ILE A 204 -3.51 19.00 14.46
CA ILE A 204 -3.48 18.10 13.32
C ILE A 204 -2.10 18.12 12.66
N GLY A 205 -1.66 16.98 12.14
CA GLY A 205 -0.45 16.94 11.32
C GLY A 205 -0.68 17.61 9.96
N GLU A 206 0.23 18.49 9.55
CA GLU A 206 0.16 19.24 8.28
C GLU A 206 1.47 19.10 7.46
N SER A 207 2.10 17.93 7.56
CA SER A 207 3.34 17.67 6.83
C SER A 207 3.09 17.61 5.33
N MET A 208 3.52 18.64 4.59
CA MET A 208 3.46 18.65 3.13
C MET A 208 4.75 18.09 2.53
N LEU A 209 4.71 16.88 2.00
CA LEU A 209 5.87 16.28 1.34
C LEU A 209 6.08 16.86 -0.07
N PRO A 210 7.35 17.02 -0.50
CA PRO A 210 7.65 17.36 -1.88
C PRO A 210 7.17 16.27 -2.85
N GLU A 211 6.90 16.68 -4.08
CA GLU A 211 6.46 15.77 -5.14
C GLU A 211 7.57 14.76 -5.47
N HIS A 212 7.28 13.47 -5.33
CA HIS A 212 8.27 12.40 -5.49
C HIS A 212 8.13 11.62 -6.81
N GLY A 213 7.16 11.99 -7.66
CA GLY A 213 6.97 11.45 -9.01
C GLY A 213 6.29 10.08 -9.08
N GLU A 214 5.77 9.57 -7.96
CA GLU A 214 4.94 8.36 -7.95
C GLU A 214 3.45 8.71 -7.86
N GLN A 215 2.62 7.77 -8.29
CA GLN A 215 1.17 7.83 -8.25
C GLN A 215 0.64 6.82 -7.23
N ILE A 216 -0.65 6.92 -6.92
CA ILE A 216 -1.28 6.09 -5.89
C ILE A 216 -2.55 5.47 -6.40
N ALA A 217 -2.91 4.37 -5.77
CA ALA A 217 -4.18 3.73 -5.97
C ALA A 217 -4.99 3.60 -4.66
N THR A 218 -6.30 3.55 -4.80
CA THR A 218 -7.29 3.45 -3.72
C THR A 218 -8.50 2.64 -4.20
N ALA A 219 -9.38 2.26 -3.28
CA ALA A 219 -10.59 1.51 -3.57
C ALA A 219 -11.78 2.07 -2.79
N TYR A 220 -12.95 2.10 -3.42
CA TYR A 220 -14.19 2.47 -2.76
C TYR A 220 -14.54 1.50 -1.63
N ASP A 221 -14.37 0.19 -1.84
CA ASP A 221 -14.66 -0.82 -0.82
C ASP A 221 -13.77 -0.70 0.43
N ASP A 222 -12.59 -0.08 0.32
CA ASP A 222 -11.69 0.17 1.45
C ASP A 222 -11.96 1.51 2.15
N CYS A 223 -12.66 2.43 1.48
CA CYS A 223 -12.74 3.83 1.88
C CYS A 223 -14.17 4.40 1.90
N PHE A 224 -15.20 3.60 1.63
CA PHE A 224 -16.61 4.04 1.55
C PHE A 224 -17.08 4.76 2.82
N ASN A 225 -16.47 4.41 3.95
CA ASN A 225 -16.77 4.96 5.27
C ASN A 225 -16.21 6.37 5.49
N GLN A 226 -15.27 6.83 4.66
CA GLN A 226 -14.57 8.11 4.82
C GLN A 226 -15.09 9.17 3.84
N THR A 227 -14.90 10.45 4.15
CA THR A 227 -15.18 11.52 3.18
C THR A 227 -14.14 11.55 2.06
N PRO A 228 -14.52 11.87 0.81
CA PRO A 228 -13.55 12.04 -0.27
C PRO A 228 -12.48 13.11 -0.01
N ALA A 229 -12.87 14.24 0.60
CA ALA A 229 -11.97 15.33 0.94
C ALA A 229 -10.81 14.89 1.85
N ARG A 230 -11.08 13.97 2.79
CA ARG A 230 -10.06 13.38 3.66
C ARG A 230 -9.03 12.58 2.88
N LEU A 231 -9.47 11.75 1.93
CA LEU A 231 -8.56 10.94 1.11
C LEU A 231 -7.69 11.81 0.20
N ILE A 232 -8.29 12.75 -0.53
CA ILE A 232 -7.56 13.62 -1.46
C ILE A 232 -6.55 14.50 -0.72
N ARG A 233 -6.90 15.01 0.47
CA ARG A 233 -5.97 15.70 1.36
C ARG A 233 -4.73 14.86 1.63
N GLN A 234 -4.91 13.63 2.10
CA GLN A 234 -3.79 12.75 2.43
C GLN A 234 -2.92 12.43 1.21
N ILE A 235 -3.53 12.06 0.08
CA ILE A 235 -2.81 11.77 -1.17
C ILE A 235 -1.93 12.97 -1.56
N ARG A 236 -2.48 14.18 -1.52
CA ARG A 236 -1.75 15.40 -1.86
C ARG A 236 -0.63 15.71 -0.87
N GLN A 237 -0.90 15.63 0.43
CA GLN A 237 0.09 15.92 1.48
C GLN A 237 1.24 14.91 1.49
N LEU A 238 0.99 13.66 1.11
CA LEU A 238 2.02 12.63 0.97
C LEU A 238 2.91 12.81 -0.29
N GLY A 239 2.69 13.84 -1.10
CA GLY A 239 3.55 14.15 -2.25
C GLY A 239 3.18 13.45 -3.57
N TYR A 240 2.10 12.65 -3.59
CA TYR A 240 1.58 12.06 -4.82
C TYR A 240 0.98 13.12 -5.74
N ARG A 241 1.17 12.97 -7.06
CA ARG A 241 0.66 13.88 -8.10
C ARG A 241 0.26 13.11 -9.35
N GLY A 242 -0.51 13.75 -10.22
CA GLY A 242 -0.90 13.18 -11.51
C GLY A 242 -2.14 12.32 -11.38
N ARG A 243 -2.01 11.01 -11.59
CA ARG A 243 -3.16 10.10 -11.67
C ARG A 243 -3.39 9.37 -10.34
N VAL A 244 -4.66 9.15 -10.02
CA VAL A 244 -5.11 8.27 -8.94
C VAL A 244 -5.92 7.13 -9.55
N VAL A 245 -5.48 5.89 -9.36
CA VAL A 245 -6.29 4.72 -9.74
C VAL A 245 -7.29 4.48 -8.64
N HIS A 246 -8.58 4.58 -8.96
CA HIS A 246 -9.67 4.37 -8.01
C HIS A 246 -10.47 3.14 -8.42
N TYR A 247 -10.26 2.02 -7.72
CA TYR A 247 -11.09 0.83 -7.87
C TYR A 247 -12.48 1.12 -7.30
N VAL A 248 -13.50 1.05 -8.15
CA VAL A 248 -14.88 1.42 -7.76
C VAL A 248 -15.53 0.40 -6.82
N GLY A 249 -14.82 -0.70 -6.53
CA GLY A 249 -15.23 -1.75 -5.61
C GLY A 249 -16.09 -2.81 -6.26
N MET A 250 -16.39 -3.86 -5.49
CA MET A 250 -17.26 -4.96 -5.88
C MET A 250 -18.54 -5.02 -5.04
N SER A 251 -18.65 -4.25 -3.95
CA SER A 251 -19.62 -4.52 -2.88
C SER A 251 -20.48 -3.33 -2.45
N HIS A 252 -20.18 -2.10 -2.85
CA HIS A 252 -20.92 -0.91 -2.38
C HIS A 252 -21.52 -0.04 -3.48
N TYR A 253 -21.23 -0.26 -4.76
CA TYR A 253 -21.61 0.71 -5.80
C TYR A 253 -23.03 0.55 -6.35
N PHE A 254 -23.60 -0.65 -6.29
CA PHE A 254 -24.76 -1.04 -7.10
C PHE A 254 -26.11 -0.73 -6.48
N ARG A 255 -27.15 -0.70 -7.32
CA ARG A 255 -28.55 -0.83 -6.88
C ARG A 255 -28.91 -2.31 -6.72
N LEU A 256 -29.80 -2.58 -5.77
CA LEU A 256 -30.31 -3.92 -5.49
C LEU A 256 -31.81 -4.04 -5.74
N GLU A 257 -32.23 -5.21 -6.21
CA GLU A 257 -33.63 -5.62 -6.27
C GLU A 257 -33.88 -6.92 -5.50
N PRO A 258 -35.04 -7.03 -4.79
CA PRO A 258 -35.35 -8.21 -4.01
C PRO A 258 -35.87 -9.36 -4.89
N LEU A 259 -35.34 -10.56 -4.68
CA LEU A 259 -35.87 -11.79 -5.30
C LEU A 259 -35.67 -12.99 -4.38
N GLY A 260 -36.74 -13.75 -4.12
CA GLY A 260 -36.65 -15.03 -3.42
C GLY A 260 -36.05 -14.96 -2.00
N GLY A 261 -36.16 -13.80 -1.33
CA GLY A 261 -35.56 -13.55 -0.01
C GLY A 261 -34.11 -13.06 -0.04
N GLY A 262 -33.49 -12.92 -1.22
CA GLY A 262 -32.20 -12.28 -1.42
C GLY A 262 -32.32 -10.92 -2.12
N HIS A 263 -31.18 -10.24 -2.26
CA HIS A 263 -31.04 -8.99 -3.00
C HIS A 263 -29.98 -9.16 -4.07
N TYR A 264 -30.26 -8.75 -5.31
CA TYR A 264 -29.36 -8.92 -6.44
C TYR A 264 -29.17 -7.61 -7.19
N VAL A 265 -28.03 -7.45 -7.85
CA VAL A 265 -27.73 -6.24 -8.62
C VAL A 265 -28.78 -5.96 -9.69
N SER A 266 -29.19 -4.70 -9.80
CA SER A 266 -30.25 -4.27 -10.71
C SER A 266 -29.85 -3.00 -11.46
N LEU A 267 -30.51 -2.79 -12.60
CA LEU A 267 -30.50 -1.52 -13.33
C LEU A 267 -31.74 -0.67 -13.02
N ALA A 268 -32.68 -1.20 -12.21
CA ALA A 268 -33.90 -0.51 -11.85
C ALA A 268 -33.61 0.67 -10.90
N GLY A 269 -33.96 1.89 -11.34
CA GLY A 269 -33.67 3.12 -10.58
C GLY A 269 -32.23 3.63 -10.75
N GLY A 270 -31.50 3.14 -11.75
CA GLY A 270 -30.10 3.47 -12.01
C GLY A 270 -29.18 2.28 -11.75
N VAL A 271 -27.95 2.34 -12.27
CA VAL A 271 -26.95 1.28 -12.05
C VAL A 271 -26.17 1.48 -10.74
N LEU A 272 -25.93 2.74 -10.36
CA LEU A 272 -25.29 3.09 -9.10
C LEU A 272 -26.34 3.44 -8.03
N ASN A 273 -26.09 3.05 -6.77
CA ASN A 273 -26.88 3.59 -5.67
C ASN A 273 -26.53 5.06 -5.38
N ASP A 274 -27.45 5.77 -4.72
CA ASP A 274 -27.30 7.22 -4.51
C ASP A 274 -26.12 7.56 -3.59
N ALA A 275 -25.81 6.70 -2.62
CA ALA A 275 -24.66 6.87 -1.75
C ALA A 275 -23.35 6.77 -2.55
N CYS A 276 -23.21 5.75 -3.39
CA CYS A 276 -22.08 5.60 -4.30
C CYS A 276 -21.95 6.78 -5.26
N ALA A 277 -23.06 7.20 -5.89
CA ALA A 277 -23.04 8.31 -6.83
C ALA A 277 -22.67 9.64 -6.16
N ALA A 278 -23.19 9.91 -4.96
CA ALA A 278 -22.84 11.11 -4.19
C ALA A 278 -21.36 11.12 -3.79
N TRP A 279 -20.86 10.00 -3.28
CA TRP A 279 -19.47 9.86 -2.86
C TRP A 279 -18.49 10.07 -4.02
N HIS A 280 -18.73 9.43 -5.17
CA HIS A 280 -17.81 9.50 -6.31
C HIS A 280 -17.86 10.84 -7.04
N ARG A 281 -19.00 11.54 -7.06
CA ARG A 281 -19.06 12.93 -7.54
C ARG A 281 -18.19 13.84 -6.69
N ALA A 282 -18.34 13.76 -5.36
CA ALA A 282 -17.50 14.52 -4.44
C ALA A 282 -16.02 14.14 -4.56
N PHE A 283 -15.69 12.85 -4.75
CA PHE A 283 -14.31 12.41 -4.99
C PHE A 283 -13.72 12.99 -6.29
N ALA A 284 -14.50 13.03 -7.37
CA ALA A 284 -14.07 13.64 -8.63
C ALA A 284 -13.85 15.16 -8.49
N GLU A 285 -14.77 15.87 -7.82
CA GLU A 285 -14.65 17.30 -7.56
C GLU A 285 -13.42 17.65 -6.70
N GLU A 286 -13.21 16.92 -5.60
CA GLU A 286 -12.05 17.10 -4.72
C GLU A 286 -10.73 16.78 -5.44
N ALA A 287 -10.69 15.68 -6.20
CA ALA A 287 -9.53 15.30 -7.00
C ALA A 287 -9.19 16.37 -8.05
N GLN A 288 -10.20 16.85 -8.79
CA GLN A 288 -10.05 17.89 -9.80
C GLN A 288 -9.53 19.19 -9.17
N ALA A 289 -10.12 19.63 -8.05
CA ALA A 289 -9.67 20.81 -7.31
C ALA A 289 -8.23 20.68 -6.79
N ALA A 290 -7.79 19.47 -6.48
CA ALA A 290 -6.42 19.16 -6.07
C ALA A 290 -5.45 18.93 -7.26
N GLY A 291 -5.92 18.97 -8.50
CA GLY A 291 -5.11 18.79 -9.71
C GLY A 291 -4.79 17.34 -10.05
N PHE A 292 -5.60 16.38 -9.58
CA PHE A 292 -5.49 14.97 -9.93
C PHE A 292 -6.37 14.61 -11.12
N GLU A 293 -5.96 13.56 -11.80
CA GLU A 293 -6.78 12.84 -12.77
C GLU A 293 -7.17 11.49 -12.18
N ILE A 294 -8.41 11.05 -12.37
CA ILE A 294 -8.86 9.73 -11.88
C ILE A 294 -8.82 8.72 -13.01
N ILE A 295 -8.26 7.54 -12.73
CA ILE A 295 -8.49 6.33 -13.52
C ILE A 295 -9.56 5.53 -12.79
N TRP A 296 -10.76 5.47 -13.38
CA TRP A 296 -11.85 4.66 -12.85
C TRP A 296 -11.56 3.18 -13.16
N SER A 297 -11.32 2.38 -12.13
CA SER A 297 -11.03 0.96 -12.28
C SER A 297 -12.26 0.12 -11.93
N LEU A 298 -12.66 -0.73 -12.88
CA LEU A 298 -13.78 -1.67 -12.73
C LEU A 298 -13.30 -3.09 -13.03
N SER A 299 -13.54 -4.00 -12.10
CA SER A 299 -13.22 -5.42 -12.22
C SER A 299 -14.35 -6.24 -12.84
N TYR A 300 -14.08 -7.50 -13.18
CA TYR A 300 -15.11 -8.50 -13.51
C TYR A 300 -15.60 -9.21 -12.24
N GLU A 301 -15.50 -8.54 -11.09
CA GLU A 301 -15.77 -9.08 -9.78
C GLU A 301 -17.02 -8.41 -9.19
N LEU A 302 -17.82 -9.18 -8.45
CA LEU A 302 -19.00 -8.68 -7.77
C LEU A 302 -19.20 -9.42 -6.45
N PHE A 303 -19.68 -8.75 -5.41
CA PHE A 303 -19.98 -9.40 -4.14
C PHE A 303 -20.95 -10.58 -4.32
N ASP A 304 -20.55 -11.78 -3.86
CA ASP A 304 -21.20 -13.04 -4.23
C ASP A 304 -22.68 -13.09 -3.84
N ALA A 305 -23.01 -12.52 -2.68
CA ALA A 305 -24.37 -12.49 -2.13
C ALA A 305 -25.35 -11.66 -2.98
N HIS A 306 -24.84 -10.74 -3.82
CA HIS A 306 -25.63 -9.87 -4.69
C HIS A 306 -25.46 -10.22 -6.18
N CYS A 307 -24.69 -11.27 -6.48
CA CYS A 307 -24.44 -11.73 -7.84
C CYS A 307 -25.47 -12.77 -8.27
N TRP A 308 -26.04 -12.57 -9.46
CA TRP A 308 -26.95 -13.53 -10.10
C TRP A 308 -26.25 -14.86 -10.37
N ASN A 309 -26.91 -15.97 -10.04
CA ASN A 309 -26.28 -17.30 -10.10
C ASN A 309 -25.85 -17.74 -11.51
N ASP A 310 -26.56 -17.30 -12.54
CA ASP A 310 -26.24 -17.55 -13.95
C ASP A 310 -25.11 -16.65 -14.48
N TRP A 311 -24.77 -15.57 -13.77
CA TRP A 311 -23.65 -14.69 -14.12
C TRP A 311 -22.30 -15.21 -13.63
N LYS A 312 -22.29 -16.08 -12.62
CA LYS A 312 -21.06 -16.60 -12.00
C LYS A 312 -20.33 -17.55 -12.95
N GLN A 313 -19.03 -17.34 -13.10
CA GLN A 313 -18.12 -18.34 -13.66
C GLN A 313 -18.21 -19.66 -12.86
N ARG A 314 -18.04 -20.81 -13.52
CA ARG A 314 -18.13 -22.13 -12.86
C ARG A 314 -17.04 -23.08 -13.31
N ALA A 315 -16.52 -23.87 -12.39
CA ALA A 315 -15.69 -25.03 -12.70
C ALA A 315 -16.53 -26.17 -13.30
N TYR A 316 -15.86 -27.19 -13.86
CA TYR A 316 -16.52 -28.29 -14.56
C TYR A 316 -17.49 -29.09 -13.67
N ASP A 317 -17.23 -29.14 -12.36
CA ASP A 317 -18.06 -29.77 -11.33
C ASP A 317 -19.23 -28.90 -10.85
N GLY A 318 -19.36 -27.68 -11.39
CA GLY A 318 -20.40 -26.71 -11.07
C GLY A 318 -20.06 -25.74 -9.93
N ALA A 319 -18.89 -25.90 -9.29
CA ALA A 319 -18.46 -25.00 -8.23
C ALA A 319 -18.32 -23.56 -8.76
N PRO A 320 -18.86 -22.54 -8.07
CA PRO A 320 -18.76 -21.15 -8.50
C PRO A 320 -17.34 -20.61 -8.32
N ALA A 321 -16.92 -19.70 -9.19
CA ALA A 321 -15.69 -18.95 -9.03
C ALA A 321 -15.84 -17.95 -7.88
N GLN A 322 -15.25 -18.27 -6.73
CA GLN A 322 -15.25 -17.42 -5.54
C GLN A 322 -13.81 -17.13 -5.09
N THR A 323 -13.58 -15.88 -4.72
CA THR A 323 -12.31 -15.44 -4.12
C THR A 323 -12.16 -15.93 -2.68
N GLY A 324 -10.96 -15.76 -2.12
CA GLY A 324 -10.65 -16.13 -0.73
C GLY A 324 -11.13 -15.16 0.34
N TRP A 325 -11.83 -14.07 -0.02
CA TRP A 325 -12.35 -13.10 0.93
C TRP A 325 -13.55 -13.65 1.73
N GLU A 326 -13.78 -13.13 2.93
CA GLU A 326 -14.94 -13.49 3.75
C GLU A 326 -15.78 -12.25 4.11
N PRO A 327 -17.06 -12.16 3.66
CA PRO A 327 -17.71 -13.03 2.68
C PRO A 327 -17.12 -12.85 1.26
N PRO A 328 -17.21 -13.87 0.40
CA PRO A 328 -16.49 -13.86 -0.88
C PRO A 328 -17.15 -12.97 -1.92
N SER A 329 -16.36 -12.66 -2.94
CA SER A 329 -16.85 -12.21 -4.23
C SER A 329 -17.07 -13.37 -5.20
N ALA A 330 -17.73 -13.08 -6.32
CA ALA A 330 -17.87 -13.96 -7.46
C ALA A 330 -17.31 -13.30 -8.72
N LEU A 331 -16.65 -14.10 -9.56
CA LEU A 331 -16.19 -13.65 -10.87
C LEU A 331 -17.30 -13.79 -11.90
N LEU A 332 -17.56 -12.70 -12.62
CA LEU A 332 -18.56 -12.60 -13.66
C LEU A 332 -18.08 -13.29 -14.94
N SER A 333 -18.93 -14.09 -15.56
CA SER A 333 -18.60 -14.81 -16.79
C SER A 333 -18.53 -13.86 -17.98
N PRO A 334 -17.36 -13.75 -18.66
CA PRO A 334 -17.23 -12.97 -19.89
C PRO A 334 -18.16 -13.48 -21.01
N ALA A 335 -18.63 -14.74 -20.94
CA ALA A 335 -19.56 -15.31 -21.90
C ALA A 335 -21.02 -14.86 -21.68
N HIS A 336 -21.34 -14.37 -20.48
CA HIS A 336 -22.72 -14.07 -20.11
C HIS A 336 -23.11 -12.63 -20.50
N ALA A 337 -23.98 -12.49 -21.50
CA ALA A 337 -24.38 -11.21 -22.06
C ALA A 337 -25.03 -10.25 -21.04
N GLY A 338 -25.79 -10.78 -20.07
CA GLY A 338 -26.39 -10.00 -18.96
C GLY A 338 -25.33 -9.36 -18.06
N ALA A 339 -24.49 -10.17 -17.42
CA ALA A 339 -23.33 -9.73 -16.63
C ALA A 339 -22.46 -8.70 -17.36
N MET A 340 -22.04 -8.98 -18.60
CA MET A 340 -21.20 -8.03 -19.35
C MET A 340 -21.97 -6.78 -19.78
N GLY A 341 -23.27 -6.89 -20.04
CA GLY A 341 -24.15 -5.75 -20.26
C GLY A 341 -24.25 -4.84 -19.05
N TYR A 342 -24.35 -5.42 -17.86
CA TYR A 342 -24.35 -4.71 -16.59
C TYR A 342 -23.03 -3.95 -16.36
N LEU A 343 -21.87 -4.60 -16.52
CA LEU A 343 -20.57 -3.92 -16.37
C LEU A 343 -20.40 -2.74 -17.34
N ARG A 344 -20.91 -2.83 -18.57
CA ARG A 344 -20.89 -1.70 -19.51
C ARG A 344 -21.74 -0.52 -19.03
N GLN A 345 -22.87 -0.78 -18.37
CA GLN A 345 -23.69 0.28 -17.76
C GLN A 345 -22.99 0.91 -16.56
N VAL A 346 -22.33 0.10 -15.71
CA VAL A 346 -21.51 0.59 -14.59
C VAL A 346 -20.40 1.51 -15.11
N ALA A 347 -19.64 1.04 -16.11
CA ALA A 347 -18.57 1.82 -16.73
C ALA A 347 -19.09 3.14 -17.30
N SER A 348 -20.23 3.11 -18.01
CA SER A 348 -20.86 4.33 -18.56
C SER A 348 -21.24 5.33 -17.46
N ALA A 349 -21.70 4.86 -16.29
CA ALA A 349 -22.05 5.74 -15.18
C ALA A 349 -20.81 6.44 -14.57
N PHE A 350 -19.68 5.75 -14.46
CA PHE A 350 -18.42 6.36 -13.99
C PHE A 350 -17.81 7.30 -15.03
N VAL A 351 -17.94 6.99 -16.32
CA VAL A 351 -17.59 7.93 -17.40
C VAL A 351 -18.40 9.22 -17.28
N GLN A 352 -19.70 9.13 -17.02
CA GLN A 352 -20.54 10.31 -16.81
C GLN A 352 -20.09 11.12 -15.59
N ILE A 353 -19.73 10.48 -14.47
CA ILE A 353 -19.19 11.18 -13.29
C ILE A 353 -17.90 11.93 -13.65
N ALA A 354 -17.00 11.33 -14.43
CA ALA A 354 -15.79 11.99 -14.89
C ALA A 354 -16.09 13.24 -15.73
N GLN A 355 -17.03 13.12 -16.68
CA GLN A 355 -17.43 14.22 -17.57
C GLN A 355 -18.14 15.35 -16.80
N ASP A 356 -19.01 15.01 -15.84
CA ASP A 356 -19.71 15.98 -14.99
C ASP A 356 -18.72 16.82 -14.17
N ALA A 357 -17.58 16.24 -13.79
CA ALA A 357 -16.47 16.89 -13.09
C ALA A 357 -15.43 17.55 -14.02
N ASP A 358 -15.68 17.62 -15.33
CA ASP A 358 -14.77 18.17 -16.36
C ASP A 358 -13.37 17.49 -16.32
N MET A 359 -13.35 16.19 -16.03
CA MET A 359 -12.12 15.39 -15.99
C MET A 359 -11.94 14.60 -17.29
N PRO A 360 -10.70 14.36 -17.76
CA PRO A 360 -10.49 13.48 -18.89
C PRO A 360 -10.89 12.04 -18.54
N VAL A 361 -11.55 11.36 -19.48
CA VAL A 361 -12.05 10.00 -19.27
C VAL A 361 -10.89 9.00 -19.32
N ARG A 362 -10.56 8.41 -18.17
CA ARG A 362 -9.60 7.31 -18.05
C ARG A 362 -10.24 6.13 -17.34
N PHE A 363 -10.15 4.96 -17.95
CA PHE A 363 -10.86 3.78 -17.47
C PHE A 363 -9.94 2.56 -17.50
N GLN A 364 -9.74 1.93 -16.34
CA GLN A 364 -9.02 0.66 -16.24
C GLN A 364 -10.04 -0.48 -16.23
N ILE A 365 -9.83 -1.45 -17.11
CA ILE A 365 -10.45 -2.78 -16.99
C ILE A 365 -9.56 -3.59 -16.05
N GLY A 366 -10.03 -3.71 -14.80
CA GLY A 366 -9.40 -4.51 -13.76
C GLY A 366 -9.84 -5.97 -13.85
N GLU A 367 -8.99 -6.86 -13.37
CA GLU A 367 -9.29 -8.28 -13.12
C GLU A 367 -10.19 -9.03 -14.13
N PRO A 368 -9.98 -8.91 -15.46
CA PRO A 368 -10.89 -9.52 -16.42
C PRO A 368 -10.41 -10.94 -16.73
N TRP A 369 -10.26 -11.83 -15.77
CA TRP A 369 -9.72 -13.18 -16.03
C TRP A 369 -10.70 -14.31 -15.71
N TRP A 370 -10.45 -15.46 -16.32
CA TRP A 370 -11.05 -16.73 -15.93
C TRP A 370 -10.43 -17.19 -14.62
N TRP A 371 -11.27 -17.38 -13.60
CA TRP A 371 -10.83 -17.83 -12.29
C TRP A 371 -10.28 -19.25 -12.36
N VAL A 372 -9.32 -19.55 -11.50
CA VAL A 372 -8.84 -20.90 -11.24
C VAL A 372 -9.08 -21.19 -9.77
N THR A 373 -9.91 -22.20 -9.47
CA THR A 373 -10.33 -22.50 -8.11
C THR A 373 -9.12 -22.88 -7.24
N PRO A 374 -8.85 -22.15 -6.15
CA PRO A 374 -7.81 -22.54 -5.20
C PRO A 374 -8.01 -23.97 -4.70
N GLY A 375 -6.93 -24.76 -4.64
CA GLY A 375 -6.96 -26.15 -4.17
C GLY A 375 -7.16 -27.18 -5.28
N SER A 376 -8.22 -27.08 -6.08
CA SER A 376 -8.44 -28.01 -7.22
C SER A 376 -7.67 -27.60 -8.47
N PHE A 377 -7.34 -26.31 -8.61
CA PHE A 377 -6.75 -25.72 -9.81
C PHE A 377 -7.60 -25.93 -11.07
N ALA A 378 -8.90 -26.17 -10.91
CA ALA A 378 -9.83 -26.26 -12.02
C ALA A 378 -10.15 -24.84 -12.54
N PRO A 379 -10.10 -24.58 -13.85
CA PRO A 379 -10.49 -23.29 -14.39
C PRO A 379 -12.03 -23.15 -14.44
N CYS A 380 -12.54 -21.95 -14.16
CA CYS A 380 -13.96 -21.66 -14.07
C CYS A 380 -14.57 -21.20 -15.41
N LEU A 381 -14.42 -22.01 -16.45
CA LEU A 381 -14.87 -21.74 -17.82
C LEU A 381 -16.04 -22.65 -18.27
N TYR A 382 -16.84 -23.14 -17.34
CA TYR A 382 -17.90 -24.14 -17.56
C TYR A 382 -19.29 -23.69 -17.06
N ASP A 383 -19.53 -22.39 -16.90
CA ASP A 383 -20.89 -21.88 -16.73
C ASP A 383 -21.72 -22.13 -18.01
N ASP A 384 -23.05 -22.03 -17.91
CA ASP A 384 -23.94 -22.39 -19.03
C ASP A 384 -23.72 -21.53 -20.27
N ALA A 385 -23.40 -20.23 -20.10
CA ALA A 385 -23.12 -19.34 -21.22
C ALA A 385 -21.77 -19.68 -21.88
N ALA A 386 -20.75 -19.97 -21.08
CA ALA A 386 -19.45 -20.42 -21.56
C ALA A 386 -19.56 -21.77 -22.30
N ARG A 387 -20.25 -22.77 -21.74
CA ARG A 387 -20.51 -24.05 -22.40
C ARG A 387 -21.19 -23.87 -23.74
N ALA A 388 -22.22 -23.03 -23.81
CA ALA A 388 -22.89 -22.71 -25.08
C ALA A 388 -21.93 -22.06 -26.10
N ALA A 389 -21.08 -21.14 -25.66
CA ALA A 389 -20.08 -20.48 -26.50
C ALA A 389 -19.01 -21.46 -27.02
N PHE A 390 -18.68 -22.50 -26.26
CA PHE A 390 -17.68 -23.52 -26.61
C PHE A 390 -18.26 -24.75 -27.33
N GLY A 391 -19.50 -24.69 -27.81
CA GLY A 391 -20.12 -25.77 -28.59
C GLY A 391 -20.90 -26.81 -27.78
N GLY A 392 -21.19 -26.53 -26.51
CA GLY A 392 -22.12 -27.27 -25.65
C GLY A 392 -21.45 -28.24 -24.68
N ASP A 393 -20.51 -29.05 -25.16
CA ASP A 393 -19.79 -30.08 -24.37
C ASP A 393 -18.26 -29.88 -24.47
N PRO A 394 -17.72 -28.82 -23.84
CA PRO A 394 -16.29 -28.54 -23.90
C PRO A 394 -15.45 -29.61 -23.17
N PRO A 395 -14.23 -29.92 -23.63
CA PRO A 395 -13.35 -30.89 -22.98
C PRO A 395 -13.04 -30.47 -21.53
N VAL A 396 -13.09 -31.41 -20.60
CA VAL A 396 -12.90 -31.13 -19.17
C VAL A 396 -11.44 -30.95 -18.82
N ILE A 397 -11.11 -29.84 -18.16
CA ILE A 397 -9.84 -29.57 -17.50
C ILE A 397 -10.10 -29.61 -15.99
N ALA A 398 -9.65 -30.69 -15.33
CA ALA A 398 -9.88 -30.88 -13.90
C ALA A 398 -8.82 -30.21 -13.02
N ASP A 399 -7.61 -30.00 -13.55
CA ASP A 399 -6.46 -29.40 -12.86
C ASP A 399 -5.56 -28.75 -13.92
N MET A 400 -5.35 -27.44 -13.85
CA MET A 400 -4.52 -26.67 -14.78
C MET A 400 -3.04 -27.02 -14.74
N ARG A 401 -2.59 -27.77 -13.73
CA ARG A 401 -1.19 -28.21 -13.59
C ARG A 401 -0.90 -29.52 -14.32
N ALA A 402 -1.94 -30.26 -14.69
CA ALA A 402 -1.78 -31.49 -15.44
C ALA A 402 -1.39 -31.20 -16.91
N PRO A 403 -0.66 -32.11 -17.59
CA PRO A 403 -0.44 -32.00 -19.02
C PRO A 403 -1.77 -31.97 -19.78
N LEU A 404 -1.98 -30.93 -20.60
CA LEU A 404 -3.20 -30.77 -21.38
C LEU A 404 -3.05 -31.32 -22.80
N ASP A 405 -4.12 -31.94 -23.30
CA ASP A 405 -4.21 -32.33 -24.71
C ASP A 405 -4.56 -31.16 -25.63
N GLU A 406 -4.52 -31.38 -26.95
CA GLU A 406 -4.78 -30.33 -27.94
C GLU A 406 -6.23 -29.81 -27.90
N GLY A 407 -7.20 -30.62 -27.49
CA GLY A 407 -8.58 -30.19 -27.34
C GLY A 407 -8.75 -29.25 -26.15
N GLN A 408 -8.12 -29.57 -25.03
CA GLN A 408 -8.09 -28.74 -23.82
C GLN A 408 -7.35 -27.42 -24.07
N LYS A 409 -6.21 -27.42 -24.79
CA LYS A 409 -5.53 -26.19 -25.18
C LYS A 409 -6.38 -25.32 -26.10
N ALA A 410 -7.05 -25.93 -27.09
CA ALA A 410 -7.96 -25.21 -27.98
C ALA A 410 -9.17 -24.61 -27.24
N LEU A 411 -9.62 -25.23 -26.14
CA LEU A 411 -10.63 -24.66 -25.26
C LEU A 411 -10.11 -23.40 -24.55
N LEU A 412 -8.88 -23.44 -24.02
CA LEU A 412 -8.26 -22.25 -23.40
C LEU A 412 -8.05 -21.12 -24.40
N ASP A 413 -7.65 -21.42 -25.64
CA ASP A 413 -7.53 -20.42 -26.71
C ASP A 413 -8.90 -19.79 -27.05
N GLN A 414 -9.98 -20.58 -27.06
CA GLN A 414 -11.36 -20.06 -27.22
C GLN A 414 -11.78 -19.18 -26.04
N ALA A 415 -11.47 -19.59 -24.81
CA ALA A 415 -11.73 -18.80 -23.61
C ALA A 415 -10.99 -17.45 -23.65
N GLY A 416 -9.74 -17.43 -24.14
CA GLY A 416 -8.97 -16.20 -24.36
C GLY A 416 -9.53 -15.31 -25.47
N ALA A 417 -10.00 -15.89 -26.57
CA ALA A 417 -10.66 -15.13 -27.64
C ALA A 417 -11.97 -14.50 -27.14
N LEU A 418 -12.76 -15.24 -26.34
CA LEU A 418 -13.98 -14.75 -25.74
C LEU A 418 -13.71 -13.62 -24.74
N LEU A 419 -12.66 -13.76 -23.93
CA LEU A 419 -12.24 -12.72 -23.00
C LEU A 419 -11.77 -11.45 -23.72
N SER A 420 -10.99 -11.59 -24.80
CA SER A 420 -10.59 -10.46 -25.65
C SER A 420 -11.79 -9.71 -26.23
N ALA A 421 -12.81 -10.44 -26.69
CA ALA A 421 -14.03 -9.84 -27.22
C ALA A 421 -14.81 -9.09 -26.12
N SER A 422 -14.87 -9.65 -24.92
CA SER A 422 -15.54 -9.04 -23.77
C SER A 422 -14.87 -7.73 -23.35
N THR A 423 -13.54 -7.72 -23.20
CA THR A 423 -12.81 -6.51 -22.82
C THR A 423 -12.86 -5.45 -23.92
N ALA A 424 -12.77 -5.84 -25.19
CA ALA A 424 -12.96 -4.91 -26.32
C ALA A 424 -14.36 -4.26 -26.33
N ALA A 425 -15.41 -5.04 -26.03
CA ALA A 425 -16.78 -4.52 -25.95
C ALA A 425 -16.96 -3.54 -24.78
N LEU A 426 -16.29 -3.77 -23.65
CA LEU A 426 -16.26 -2.83 -22.53
C LEU A 426 -15.51 -1.55 -22.89
N SER A 427 -14.35 -1.65 -23.53
CA SER A 427 -13.61 -0.49 -24.06
C SER A 427 -14.46 0.35 -25.00
N GLN A 428 -15.20 -0.28 -25.92
CA GLN A 428 -16.07 0.43 -26.84
C GLN A 428 -17.19 1.16 -26.10
N ALA A 429 -17.81 0.54 -25.09
CA ALA A 429 -18.84 1.20 -24.30
C ALA A 429 -18.31 2.42 -23.52
N VAL A 430 -17.09 2.35 -22.99
CA VAL A 430 -16.42 3.50 -22.36
C VAL A 430 -16.24 4.63 -23.38
N ARG A 431 -15.75 4.33 -24.58
CA ARG A 431 -15.54 5.32 -25.65
C ARG A 431 -16.87 5.92 -26.14
N ASP A 432 -17.90 5.10 -26.27
CA ASP A 432 -19.24 5.53 -26.68
C ASP A 432 -19.86 6.47 -25.62
N ALA A 433 -19.75 6.12 -24.33
CA ALA A 433 -20.22 6.96 -23.23
C ALA A 433 -19.44 8.29 -23.14
N ALA A 434 -18.14 8.26 -23.43
CA ALA A 434 -17.29 9.45 -23.40
C ALA A 434 -17.65 10.47 -24.49
N GLY A 435 -18.22 10.04 -25.62
CA GLY A 435 -18.57 10.92 -26.74
C GLY A 435 -17.40 11.74 -27.33
N GLY A 436 -16.15 11.38 -26.97
CA GLY A 436 -14.92 12.14 -27.18
C GLY A 436 -13.67 11.28 -26.91
N GLU A 437 -12.54 11.92 -26.55
CA GLU A 437 -11.31 11.19 -26.19
C GLU A 437 -11.48 10.45 -24.87
N ALA A 438 -11.15 9.16 -24.87
CA ALA A 438 -11.07 8.31 -23.67
C ALA A 438 -9.81 7.46 -23.74
N GLU A 439 -9.11 7.34 -22.62
CA GLU A 439 -7.96 6.44 -22.45
C GLU A 439 -8.41 5.18 -21.71
N VAL A 440 -8.29 4.02 -22.35
CA VAL A 440 -8.65 2.73 -21.77
C VAL A 440 -7.39 1.93 -21.46
N LEU A 441 -7.29 1.48 -20.22
CA LEU A 441 -6.15 0.77 -19.66
C LEU A 441 -6.56 -0.66 -19.32
N LEU A 442 -5.64 -1.61 -19.44
CA LEU A 442 -5.87 -3.01 -19.08
C LEU A 442 -4.90 -3.44 -18.00
N LEU A 443 -5.42 -3.99 -16.90
CA LEU A 443 -4.61 -4.60 -15.84
C LEU A 443 -4.35 -6.09 -16.13
N ALA A 444 -3.09 -6.51 -15.98
CA ALA A 444 -2.71 -7.92 -16.01
C ALA A 444 -1.92 -8.29 -14.75
N PHE A 445 -2.45 -9.25 -13.99
CA PHE A 445 -1.81 -9.78 -12.79
C PHE A 445 -0.91 -10.96 -13.14
N THR A 446 0.38 -10.69 -13.37
CA THR A 446 1.31 -11.70 -13.89
C THR A 446 1.55 -12.91 -12.98
N PRO A 447 1.48 -12.82 -11.63
CA PRO A 447 1.77 -13.96 -10.76
C PRO A 447 0.89 -15.19 -10.99
N THR A 448 -0.39 -14.99 -11.29
CA THR A 448 -1.32 -16.09 -11.57
C THR A 448 -1.36 -16.47 -13.04
N ILE A 449 -1.26 -15.47 -13.93
CA ILE A 449 -1.32 -15.65 -15.39
C ILE A 449 -0.10 -16.43 -15.91
N LEU A 450 1.06 -16.22 -15.28
CA LEU A 450 2.34 -16.80 -15.68
C LEU A 450 2.91 -17.71 -14.58
N ASP A 451 2.03 -18.30 -13.75
CA ASP A 451 2.43 -19.33 -12.79
C ASP A 451 3.02 -20.54 -13.55
N GLY A 452 4.27 -20.86 -13.26
CA GLY A 452 4.99 -21.99 -13.87
C GLY A 452 4.36 -23.35 -13.58
N GLN A 453 3.50 -23.47 -12.57
CA GLN A 453 2.72 -24.69 -12.34
C GLN A 453 1.56 -24.86 -13.32
N MET A 454 1.07 -23.77 -13.93
CA MET A 454 -0.10 -23.76 -14.83
C MET A 454 0.28 -23.19 -16.21
N PRO A 455 1.24 -23.79 -16.93
CA PRO A 455 1.88 -23.17 -18.10
C PRO A 455 0.91 -22.83 -19.25
N GLU A 456 -0.26 -23.47 -19.32
CA GLU A 456 -1.23 -23.23 -20.39
C GLU A 456 -2.28 -22.15 -20.04
N ILE A 457 -2.35 -21.64 -18.79
CA ILE A 457 -3.39 -20.69 -18.36
C ILE A 457 -3.30 -19.34 -19.10
N GLU A 458 -2.11 -18.93 -19.52
CA GLU A 458 -1.89 -17.71 -20.29
C GLU A 458 -2.66 -17.67 -21.62
N ARG A 459 -3.08 -18.83 -22.16
CA ARG A 459 -3.95 -18.90 -23.34
C ARG A 459 -5.30 -18.25 -23.08
N ALA A 460 -5.86 -18.49 -21.90
CA ALA A 460 -7.15 -17.95 -21.49
C ALA A 460 -7.03 -16.55 -20.89
N ASN A 461 -5.98 -16.27 -20.11
CA ASN A 461 -5.88 -15.06 -19.28
C ASN A 461 -4.82 -14.04 -19.74
N LEU A 462 -4.11 -14.30 -20.84
CA LEU A 462 -3.26 -13.32 -21.53
C LEU A 462 -3.43 -13.45 -23.05
N PRO A 463 -4.65 -13.35 -23.59
CA PRO A 463 -4.90 -13.61 -25.00
C PRO A 463 -4.20 -12.61 -25.92
N THR A 464 -3.80 -13.05 -27.11
CA THR A 464 -3.13 -12.21 -28.11
C THR A 464 -4.01 -11.08 -28.65
N GLY A 465 -5.33 -11.17 -28.47
CA GLY A 465 -6.26 -10.08 -28.76
C GLY A 465 -6.02 -8.82 -27.92
N TRP A 466 -5.25 -8.91 -26.83
CA TRP A 466 -4.83 -7.76 -26.03
C TRP A 466 -3.56 -7.09 -26.53
N ALA A 467 -2.88 -7.64 -27.53
CA ALA A 467 -1.64 -7.07 -28.06
C ALA A 467 -1.86 -5.64 -28.57
N TRP A 468 -0.81 -4.82 -28.47
CA TRP A 468 -0.83 -3.43 -28.89
C TRP A 468 -1.30 -3.32 -30.36
N PRO A 469 -2.23 -2.39 -30.70
CA PRO A 469 -2.76 -1.31 -29.88
C PRO A 469 -4.19 -1.54 -29.31
N ALA A 470 -4.51 -2.75 -28.81
CA ALA A 470 -5.88 -3.05 -28.34
C ALA A 470 -6.37 -2.12 -27.20
N PHE A 471 -5.45 -1.72 -26.31
CA PHE A 471 -5.69 -0.75 -25.23
C PHE A 471 -4.68 0.40 -25.34
N ASP A 472 -5.01 1.55 -24.76
CA ASP A 472 -4.13 2.72 -24.81
C ASP A 472 -2.90 2.54 -23.91
N ARG A 473 -3.06 1.78 -22.81
CA ARG A 473 -1.98 1.41 -21.89
C ARG A 473 -2.17 -0.01 -21.33
N LEU A 474 -1.06 -0.70 -21.10
CA LEU A 474 -1.01 -1.97 -20.39
C LEU A 474 -0.44 -1.74 -18.98
N GLN A 475 -1.12 -2.26 -17.96
CA GLN A 475 -0.73 -2.09 -16.57
C GLN A 475 -0.35 -3.45 -16.01
N LEU A 476 0.87 -3.56 -15.50
CA LEU A 476 1.40 -4.80 -14.94
C LEU A 476 1.45 -4.73 -13.43
N GLU A 477 0.96 -5.80 -12.83
CA GLU A 477 0.93 -6.00 -11.40
C GLU A 477 1.52 -7.35 -11.05
N ASP A 478 2.45 -7.36 -10.09
CA ASP A 478 3.23 -8.54 -9.74
C ASP A 478 3.51 -8.68 -8.23
N TYR A 479 2.66 -8.07 -7.41
CA TYR A 479 2.96 -7.87 -5.99
C TYR A 479 3.17 -9.18 -5.21
N ASP A 480 2.55 -10.30 -5.60
CA ASP A 480 2.77 -11.60 -4.93
C ASP A 480 4.24 -12.04 -5.09
N TRP A 481 4.77 -11.94 -6.29
CA TRP A 481 6.18 -12.25 -6.53
C TRP A 481 7.11 -11.21 -5.92
N LEU A 482 6.73 -9.94 -5.94
CA LEU A 482 7.55 -8.88 -5.35
C LEU A 482 7.69 -9.05 -3.84
N THR A 483 6.56 -9.24 -3.15
CA THR A 483 6.51 -9.43 -1.70
C THR A 483 7.08 -10.78 -1.29
N ALA A 484 7.08 -11.80 -2.16
CA ALA A 484 7.84 -13.05 -1.98
C ALA A 484 9.36 -12.90 -2.25
N GLY A 485 9.80 -11.89 -3.00
CA GLY A 485 11.22 -11.70 -3.37
C GLY A 485 11.63 -12.47 -4.63
N ALA A 486 10.67 -12.86 -5.46
CA ALA A 486 10.85 -13.63 -6.70
C ALA A 486 11.22 -12.73 -7.89
N ASP A 487 12.29 -11.93 -7.75
CA ASP A 487 12.72 -10.94 -8.75
C ASP A 487 13.03 -11.54 -10.13
N ALA A 488 13.53 -12.78 -10.18
CA ALA A 488 13.78 -13.46 -11.45
C ALA A 488 12.49 -13.74 -12.23
N ARG A 489 11.42 -14.16 -11.53
CA ARG A 489 10.10 -14.39 -12.15
C ARG A 489 9.50 -13.09 -12.67
N ARG A 490 9.60 -12.01 -11.88
CA ARG A 490 9.17 -10.66 -12.30
C ARG A 490 9.85 -10.21 -13.58
N ARG A 491 11.18 -10.29 -13.66
CA ARG A 491 11.94 -9.92 -14.87
C ARG A 491 11.59 -10.79 -16.07
N ALA A 492 11.45 -12.10 -15.88
CA ALA A 492 11.04 -13.01 -16.94
C ALA A 492 9.63 -12.71 -17.45
N ALA A 493 8.70 -12.37 -16.55
CA ALA A 493 7.34 -11.99 -16.89
C ALA A 493 7.29 -10.71 -17.72
N TYR A 494 8.07 -9.68 -17.38
CA TYR A 494 8.14 -8.46 -18.20
C TYR A 494 8.58 -8.78 -19.63
N ALA A 495 9.67 -9.54 -19.79
CA ALA A 495 10.19 -9.91 -21.10
C ALA A 495 9.18 -10.77 -21.90
N HIS A 496 8.46 -11.67 -21.22
CA HIS A 496 7.43 -12.50 -21.84
C HIS A 496 6.23 -11.67 -22.30
N VAL A 497 5.72 -10.79 -21.44
CA VAL A 497 4.60 -9.89 -21.76
C VAL A 497 4.98 -8.93 -22.89
N ASP A 498 6.19 -8.37 -22.88
CA ASP A 498 6.72 -7.52 -23.94
C ASP A 498 6.74 -8.26 -25.28
N ALA A 499 7.26 -9.50 -25.29
CA ALA A 499 7.31 -10.32 -26.50
C ALA A 499 5.91 -10.72 -27.00
N ARG A 500 4.97 -10.96 -26.07
CA ARG A 500 3.63 -11.45 -26.38
C ARG A 500 2.66 -10.34 -26.82
N LEU A 501 2.68 -9.20 -26.13
CA LEU A 501 1.70 -8.11 -26.32
C LEU A 501 2.29 -6.86 -26.99
N GLY A 502 3.61 -6.65 -26.96
CA GLY A 502 4.28 -5.64 -27.78
C GLY A 502 3.99 -4.17 -27.43
N TYR A 503 3.57 -3.86 -26.20
CA TYR A 503 3.34 -2.47 -25.78
C TYR A 503 4.67 -1.71 -25.66
N PRO A 504 4.80 -0.52 -26.29
CA PRO A 504 5.93 0.36 -26.03
C PRO A 504 6.07 0.72 -24.55
N ILE A 505 7.29 0.93 -24.05
CA ILE A 505 7.55 1.18 -22.63
C ILE A 505 6.83 2.43 -22.09
N ASP A 506 6.62 3.45 -22.93
CA ASP A 506 5.87 4.67 -22.59
C ASP A 506 4.36 4.43 -22.51
N ARG A 507 3.88 3.26 -22.96
CA ARG A 507 2.50 2.76 -22.88
C ARG A 507 2.31 1.66 -21.85
N GLN A 508 3.31 1.43 -21.00
CA GLN A 508 3.23 0.53 -19.87
C GLN A 508 3.14 1.30 -18.56
N ASP A 509 2.39 0.74 -17.60
CA ASP A 509 2.32 1.20 -16.21
C ASP A 509 2.70 0.06 -15.27
N TYR A 510 3.12 0.41 -14.05
CA TYR A 510 3.54 -0.58 -13.05
C TYR A 510 2.84 -0.35 -11.71
N PHE A 511 2.35 -1.43 -11.10
CA PHE A 511 1.74 -1.45 -9.78
C PHE A 511 2.70 -2.12 -8.79
N ALA A 512 3.16 -1.36 -7.80
CA ALA A 512 4.36 -1.70 -7.06
C ALA A 512 4.17 -2.60 -5.84
N GLY A 513 2.96 -2.98 -5.42
CA GLY A 513 2.84 -3.83 -4.22
C GLY A 513 1.49 -3.81 -3.53
N PHE A 514 1.29 -4.72 -2.58
CA PHE A 514 0.18 -4.71 -1.61
C PHE A 514 0.69 -5.26 -0.27
N VAL A 515 0.34 -4.61 0.84
CA VAL A 515 0.73 -5.06 2.20
C VAL A 515 -0.51 -5.46 2.99
N LEU A 516 -0.92 -6.72 2.88
CA LEU A 516 -2.13 -7.22 3.54
C LEU A 516 -2.08 -7.04 5.06
N ASN A 517 -1.02 -7.54 5.71
CA ASN A 517 -0.86 -7.48 7.17
C ASN A 517 0.18 -6.45 7.59
N ALA A 518 -0.09 -5.69 8.66
CA ALA A 518 0.83 -4.68 9.18
C ALA A 518 2.17 -5.27 9.68
N GLU A 519 2.18 -6.55 10.07
CA GLU A 519 3.38 -7.25 10.54
C GLU A 519 4.42 -7.41 9.42
N ASP A 520 3.99 -7.51 8.17
CA ASP A 520 4.85 -7.68 6.99
C ASP A 520 5.41 -6.34 6.48
N ALA A 521 4.87 -5.22 6.96
CA ALA A 521 5.16 -3.87 6.47
C ALA A 521 6.66 -3.53 6.39
N PRO A 522 7.51 -3.81 7.41
CA PRO A 522 8.94 -3.49 7.33
C PRO A 522 9.65 -4.17 6.15
N ALA A 523 9.29 -5.43 5.84
CA ALA A 523 9.90 -6.19 4.76
C ALA A 523 9.29 -5.84 3.40
N TYR A 524 7.97 -5.72 3.33
CA TYR A 524 7.28 -5.54 2.06
C TYR A 524 7.46 -4.13 1.52
N TRP A 525 7.34 -3.08 2.36
CA TRP A 525 7.56 -1.70 1.89
C TRP A 525 8.97 -1.46 1.35
N ALA A 526 9.99 -2.15 1.90
CA ALA A 526 11.35 -2.09 1.35
C ALA A 526 11.41 -2.61 -0.08
N ARG A 527 10.73 -3.73 -0.37
CA ARG A 527 10.66 -4.35 -1.70
C ARG A 527 9.83 -3.49 -2.66
N ILE A 528 8.70 -2.99 -2.19
CA ILE A 528 7.80 -2.09 -2.95
C ILE A 528 8.53 -0.82 -3.38
N ASP A 529 9.22 -0.16 -2.44
CA ASP A 529 9.98 1.06 -2.72
C ASP A 529 11.10 0.83 -3.75
N ALA A 530 11.84 -0.26 -3.60
CA ALA A 530 12.89 -0.65 -4.54
C ALA A 530 12.32 -0.98 -5.94
N ALA A 531 11.11 -1.56 -6.01
CA ALA A 531 10.45 -1.86 -7.28
C ALA A 531 9.99 -0.60 -8.03
N LEU A 532 9.60 0.47 -7.32
CA LEU A 532 9.30 1.76 -7.94
C LEU A 532 10.55 2.35 -8.63
N ASP A 533 11.70 2.27 -7.98
CA ASP A 533 12.97 2.73 -8.55
C ASP A 533 13.42 1.85 -9.73
N GLU A 534 13.21 0.53 -9.63
CA GLU A 534 13.47 -0.43 -10.71
C GLU A 534 12.63 -0.12 -11.95
N ALA A 535 11.31 0.02 -11.78
CA ALA A 535 10.39 0.37 -12.87
C ALA A 535 10.73 1.73 -13.50
N ARG A 536 11.13 2.72 -12.68
CA ARG A 536 11.63 4.01 -13.16
C ARG A 536 12.88 3.83 -14.03
N SER A 537 13.84 3.01 -13.60
CA SER A 537 15.09 2.76 -14.34
C SER A 537 14.86 2.09 -15.69
N ARG A 538 13.79 1.28 -15.81
CA ARG A 538 13.32 0.69 -17.07
C ARG A 538 12.65 1.69 -18.01
N GLY A 539 12.28 2.88 -17.53
CA GLY A 539 11.59 3.91 -18.30
C GLY A 539 10.07 3.87 -18.20
N VAL A 540 9.50 3.08 -17.28
CA VAL A 540 8.05 3.07 -17.01
C VAL A 540 7.68 4.40 -16.36
N SER A 541 6.86 5.22 -17.03
CA SER A 541 6.59 6.59 -16.57
C SER A 541 5.51 6.68 -15.49
N GLN A 542 4.48 5.84 -15.55
CA GLN A 542 3.40 5.79 -14.56
C GLN A 542 3.63 4.60 -13.63
N ARG A 543 3.77 4.88 -12.34
CA ARG A 543 4.06 3.86 -11.32
C ARG A 543 3.15 4.14 -10.13
N PHE A 544 2.37 3.13 -9.74
CA PHE A 544 1.33 3.24 -8.74
C PHE A 544 1.71 2.47 -7.48
N VAL A 545 1.53 3.11 -6.32
CA VAL A 545 1.58 2.45 -5.02
C VAL A 545 0.17 1.96 -4.69
N TRP A 546 0.04 0.65 -4.44
CA TRP A 546 -1.22 0.04 -4.02
C TRP A 546 -1.10 -0.37 -2.52
N ALA A 547 -1.91 0.17 -1.60
CA ALA A 547 -2.92 1.22 -1.74
C ALA A 547 -2.90 2.20 -0.56
N LEU A 548 -3.62 3.33 -0.70
CA LEU A 548 -3.73 4.39 0.30
C LEU A 548 -4.02 3.88 1.74
N PRO A 549 -4.93 2.91 1.99
CA PRO A 549 -5.18 2.43 3.34
C PRO A 549 -3.94 1.82 4.00
N GLN A 550 -3.15 1.03 3.28
CA GLN A 550 -1.92 0.42 3.80
C GLN A 550 -0.81 1.46 3.94
N VAL A 551 -0.72 2.42 3.01
CA VAL A 551 0.19 3.56 3.12
C VAL A 551 -0.08 4.34 4.41
N ALA A 552 -1.35 4.65 4.69
CA ALA A 552 -1.76 5.35 5.90
C ALA A 552 -1.50 4.51 7.17
N ARG A 553 -1.95 3.24 7.18
CA ARG A 553 -1.79 2.32 8.32
C ARG A 553 -0.32 2.14 8.72
N ASP A 554 0.56 1.91 7.75
CA ASP A 554 1.96 1.54 7.98
C ASP A 554 2.90 2.76 8.03
N GLY A 555 2.39 3.95 7.73
CA GLY A 555 3.17 5.18 7.72
C GLY A 555 4.13 5.29 6.54
N TYR A 556 3.87 4.63 5.42
CA TYR A 556 4.78 4.64 4.27
C TYR A 556 4.92 6.05 3.68
N THR A 557 6.12 6.61 3.81
CA THR A 557 6.48 7.97 3.42
C THR A 557 7.63 7.91 2.44
N ARG A 558 7.39 8.15 1.16
CA ARG A 558 8.44 8.23 0.13
C ARG A 558 9.03 9.64 0.10
N LEU A 559 10.35 9.72 0.14
CA LEU A 559 11.04 11.00 0.02
C LEU A 559 11.26 11.31 -1.46
N ALA A 560 11.12 12.58 -1.84
CA ALA A 560 11.39 12.98 -3.21
C ALA A 560 12.82 12.61 -3.61
N PRO A 561 13.01 11.99 -4.79
CA PRO A 561 14.34 11.73 -5.28
C PRO A 561 15.07 13.08 -5.48
N PRO A 562 16.39 13.11 -5.25
CA PRO A 562 17.19 14.32 -5.44
C PRO A 562 17.01 14.88 -6.85
N GLN A 563 16.75 16.20 -6.97
CA GLN A 563 16.47 16.84 -8.27
C GLN A 563 17.76 16.99 -9.10
N PRO A 564 17.74 16.71 -10.43
CA PRO A 564 18.95 16.74 -11.26
C PRO A 564 19.65 18.11 -11.36
N ASP A 565 18.92 19.20 -11.14
CA ASP A 565 19.38 20.59 -11.28
C ASP A 565 19.86 21.22 -9.96
N GLN A 566 19.68 20.54 -8.83
CA GLN A 566 20.29 20.93 -7.56
C GLN A 566 21.74 20.43 -7.50
N ILE A 567 22.69 21.35 -7.74
CA ILE A 567 24.14 21.09 -7.76
C ILE A 567 24.67 20.51 -6.43
N GLU A 568 23.90 20.58 -5.34
CA GLU A 568 24.25 19.97 -4.05
C GLU A 568 24.15 18.42 -4.06
N ASP A 569 23.45 17.82 -5.03
CA ASP A 569 22.91 16.45 -4.91
C ASP A 569 23.61 15.36 -5.75
N ASN A 570 24.83 15.63 -6.21
CA ASN A 570 25.78 14.58 -6.57
C ASN A 570 27.02 14.68 -5.69
N MET A 571 26.84 14.81 -4.37
CA MET A 571 27.94 14.41 -3.50
C MET A 571 28.12 12.91 -3.69
N GLN A 572 29.08 12.54 -4.53
CA GLN A 572 29.61 11.19 -4.58
C GLN A 572 30.15 10.85 -3.19
N ASN A 573 29.29 10.33 -2.32
CA ASN A 573 29.61 9.89 -0.96
C ASN A 573 30.58 8.70 -0.96
N PHE A 574 30.62 8.03 -2.11
CA PHE A 574 31.24 6.77 -2.51
C PHE A 574 32.36 6.84 -3.57
N ASP A 575 33.63 6.95 -3.26
CA ASP A 575 34.66 6.80 -4.29
C ASP A 575 35.20 5.36 -4.30
N ASP A 576 34.85 4.59 -5.33
CA ASP A 576 35.18 3.15 -5.41
C ASP A 576 36.65 2.87 -5.77
N VAL A 577 37.56 3.43 -4.96
CA VAL A 577 39.02 3.35 -5.10
C VAL A 577 39.62 2.83 -3.79
N PRO A 578 40.70 2.03 -3.84
CA PRO A 578 41.40 1.58 -2.64
C PRO A 578 42.21 2.72 -2.02
N TYR A 579 42.43 2.63 -0.70
CA TYR A 579 43.41 3.45 0.00
C TYR A 579 44.79 3.33 -0.71
N PRO A 580 45.46 4.44 -1.02
CA PRO A 580 46.51 4.45 -2.03
C PRO A 580 47.88 3.98 -1.52
N LEU A 581 48.02 3.67 -0.23
CA LEU A 581 49.29 3.32 0.40
C LEU A 581 49.20 1.96 1.10
N THR A 582 50.31 1.23 1.13
CA THR A 582 50.45 0.06 2.01
C THR A 582 50.34 0.50 3.48
N LEU A 583 49.58 -0.25 4.28
CA LEU A 583 49.44 0.01 5.71
C LEU A 583 50.78 -0.23 6.41
N GLY A 584 51.12 0.66 7.35
CA GLY A 584 52.32 0.50 8.19
C GLY A 584 52.14 -0.65 9.18
N THR A 585 53.24 -1.16 9.74
CA THR A 585 53.19 -2.21 10.79
C THR A 585 52.44 -1.77 12.04
N ASP A 586 52.38 -0.46 12.29
CA ASP A 586 51.74 0.14 13.45
C ASP A 586 50.29 0.59 13.16
N ALA A 587 49.72 0.20 12.02
CA ALA A 587 48.32 0.46 11.73
C ALA A 587 47.43 -0.27 12.74
N SER A 588 46.40 0.42 13.23
CA SER A 588 45.47 -0.13 14.22
C SER A 588 44.06 -0.22 13.66
N ALA A 589 43.30 -1.21 14.14
CA ALA A 589 41.87 -1.37 13.88
C ALA A 589 41.16 -1.63 15.21
N SER A 590 40.08 -0.91 15.48
CA SER A 590 39.30 -1.05 16.72
C SER A 590 37.79 -1.08 16.42
N PRO A 591 37.08 -2.16 16.78
CA PRO A 591 35.63 -2.21 16.74
C PRO A 591 35.00 -1.47 17.93
N GLU A 592 33.90 -0.75 17.69
CA GLU A 592 33.14 0.00 18.69
C GLU A 592 31.65 -0.38 18.65
N PHE A 593 31.05 -0.67 19.80
CA PHE A 593 29.59 -0.83 19.97
C PHE A 593 29.01 0.36 20.75
N SER A 594 27.74 0.68 20.52
CA SER A 594 26.97 1.60 21.37
C SER A 594 26.09 0.80 22.32
N THR A 595 26.38 0.83 23.61
CA THR A 595 25.62 0.14 24.66
C THR A 595 25.32 1.08 25.81
N SER A 596 24.04 1.29 26.10
CA SER A 596 23.63 2.00 27.31
C SER A 596 23.64 1.02 28.49
N VAL A 597 24.30 1.39 29.59
CA VAL A 597 24.38 0.59 30.81
C VAL A 597 23.77 1.38 31.96
N LEU A 598 22.67 0.88 32.50
CA LEU A 598 22.01 1.43 33.68
C LEU A 598 22.34 0.57 34.89
N VAL A 599 23.07 1.13 35.86
CA VAL A 599 23.29 0.50 37.16
C VAL A 599 22.17 0.91 38.10
N THR A 600 21.37 -0.06 38.54
CA THR A 600 20.30 0.15 39.52
C THR A 600 20.88 0.38 40.92
N ALA A 601 20.10 1.00 41.82
CA ALA A 601 20.52 1.26 43.20
C ALA A 601 20.89 -0.01 44.02
N SER A 602 20.48 -1.20 43.56
CA SER A 602 20.85 -2.48 44.15
C SER A 602 22.19 -3.04 43.65
N GLY A 603 22.87 -2.33 42.74
CA GLY A 603 24.13 -2.75 42.12
C GLY A 603 23.98 -3.63 40.89
N HIS A 604 22.75 -3.95 40.45
CA HIS A 604 22.51 -4.73 39.23
C HIS A 604 22.51 -3.85 37.99
N GLU A 605 23.07 -4.35 36.89
CA GLU A 605 23.09 -3.68 35.59
C GLU A 605 21.94 -4.13 34.68
N ARG A 606 21.35 -3.17 33.97
CA ARG A 606 20.60 -3.41 32.74
C ARG A 606 21.39 -2.82 31.57
N ARG A 607 21.55 -3.60 30.51
CA ARG A 607 22.30 -3.22 29.32
C ARG A 607 21.38 -3.22 28.10
N THR A 608 21.46 -2.17 27.30
CA THR A 608 20.71 -2.04 26.04
C THR A 608 21.71 -1.71 24.93
N ALA A 609 21.97 -2.69 24.06
CA ALA A 609 22.75 -2.47 22.86
C ALA A 609 21.92 -1.60 21.90
N GLN A 610 22.44 -0.44 21.52
CA GLN A 610 21.81 0.47 20.57
C GLN A 610 22.19 0.13 19.13
N TRP A 611 23.35 -0.52 18.91
CA TRP A 611 23.79 -1.00 17.61
C TRP A 611 23.93 -2.51 17.64
N ALA A 612 23.34 -3.18 16.63
CA ALA A 612 23.52 -4.62 16.41
C ALA A 612 24.96 -4.95 15.98
N ASP A 613 25.58 -4.10 15.16
CA ASP A 613 26.93 -4.28 14.65
C ASP A 613 27.95 -3.35 15.30
N ALA A 614 29.21 -3.80 15.32
CA ALA A 614 30.34 -2.94 15.63
C ALA A 614 30.59 -1.93 14.49
N ARG A 615 31.09 -0.75 14.82
CA ARG A 615 31.65 0.21 13.85
C ARG A 615 33.17 0.19 13.96
N LEU A 616 33.86 -0.04 12.86
CA LEU A 616 35.32 -0.06 12.84
C LEU A 616 35.90 1.36 12.78
N ARG A 617 36.96 1.59 13.56
CA ARG A 617 37.87 2.73 13.43
C ARG A 617 39.25 2.20 13.10
N PHE A 618 39.97 2.93 12.26
CA PHE A 618 41.34 2.61 11.91
C PHE A 618 42.23 3.83 12.15
N ASP A 619 43.48 3.60 12.50
CA ASP A 619 44.53 4.60 12.33
C ASP A 619 45.60 4.03 11.40
N VAL A 620 45.70 4.61 10.21
CA VAL A 620 46.63 4.16 9.15
C VAL A 620 47.85 5.08 9.00
N GLY A 621 47.96 6.07 9.88
CA GLY A 621 49.03 7.07 9.90
C GLY A 621 50.37 6.54 10.42
N PRO A 622 50.43 5.89 11.60
CA PRO A 622 51.66 5.50 12.27
C PRO A 622 52.67 4.80 11.33
N GLY A 623 53.89 5.35 11.27
CA GLY A 623 55.00 4.86 10.45
C GLY A 623 55.80 5.98 9.78
N ILE A 624 57.04 5.68 9.40
CA ILE A 624 57.89 6.57 8.60
C ILE A 624 57.45 6.47 7.14
N ARG A 625 57.15 7.61 6.51
CA ARG A 625 56.72 7.69 5.10
C ARG A 625 57.71 8.49 4.28
N SER A 626 57.89 8.10 3.03
CA SER A 626 58.64 8.91 2.06
C SER A 626 57.87 10.18 1.68
N GLU A 627 58.57 11.21 1.24
CA GLU A 627 57.95 12.46 0.75
C GLU A 627 56.92 12.20 -0.37
N ARG A 628 57.21 11.22 -1.24
CA ARG A 628 56.30 10.82 -2.32
C ARG A 628 55.00 10.20 -1.79
N GLU A 629 55.06 9.36 -0.76
CA GLU A 629 53.87 8.77 -0.14
C GLU A 629 53.03 9.83 0.56
N LEU A 630 53.66 10.81 1.22
CA LEU A 630 52.96 11.94 1.83
C LEU A 630 52.26 12.81 0.79
N ALA A 631 52.89 13.06 -0.36
CA ALA A 631 52.26 13.76 -1.48
C ALA A 631 51.05 12.98 -2.03
N THR A 632 51.16 11.65 -2.18
CA THR A 632 50.04 10.78 -2.57
C THR A 632 48.89 10.85 -1.57
N LEU A 633 49.18 10.74 -0.27
CA LEU A 633 48.16 10.82 0.78
C LEU A 633 47.46 12.19 0.81
N LEU A 634 48.20 13.28 0.67
CA LEU A 634 47.64 14.63 0.62
C LEU A 634 46.75 14.83 -0.61
N GLY A 635 47.18 14.32 -1.77
CA GLY A 635 46.37 14.33 -2.99
C GLY A 635 45.09 13.53 -2.82
N PHE A 636 45.18 12.34 -2.23
CA PHE A 636 44.02 11.49 -1.96
C PHE A 636 43.04 12.13 -0.96
N PHE A 637 43.53 12.70 0.14
CA PHE A 637 42.71 13.44 1.12
C PHE A 637 41.95 14.61 0.49
N ARG A 638 42.64 15.39 -0.36
CA ARG A 638 42.01 16.52 -1.08
C ARG A 638 40.96 16.04 -2.08
N ALA A 639 41.23 14.96 -2.81
CA ALA A 639 40.28 14.38 -3.75
C ALA A 639 39.00 13.87 -3.07
N ARG A 640 39.07 13.46 -1.79
CA ARG A 640 37.91 13.03 -1.00
C ARG A 640 37.23 14.15 -0.20
N HIS A 641 37.76 15.36 -0.27
CA HIS A 641 37.25 16.51 0.48
C HIS A 641 37.15 16.21 1.99
N GLY A 642 38.18 15.58 2.56
CA GLY A 642 38.19 15.15 3.96
C GLY A 642 37.17 14.04 4.23
N PRO A 643 36.25 14.18 5.20
CA PRO A 643 35.26 13.16 5.55
C PRO A 643 34.10 13.04 4.56
N ALA A 644 33.99 13.92 3.56
CA ALA A 644 32.81 13.99 2.69
C ALA A 644 32.65 12.75 1.79
N ARG A 645 33.75 12.15 1.32
CA ARG A 645 33.71 10.99 0.41
C ARG A 645 34.45 9.79 0.98
N GLY A 646 33.78 8.66 1.01
CA GLY A 646 34.32 7.37 1.42
C GLY A 646 35.14 6.69 0.33
N PHE A 647 35.89 5.66 0.72
CA PHE A 647 36.73 4.83 -0.13
C PHE A 647 36.95 3.44 0.49
N ARG A 648 37.55 2.51 -0.28
CA ARG A 648 37.84 1.15 0.19
C ARG A 648 39.10 1.09 1.02
N LEU A 649 39.03 0.42 2.17
CA LEU A 649 40.19 0.04 2.97
C LEU A 649 40.21 -1.48 3.17
N THR A 650 41.30 -2.13 2.77
CA THR A 650 41.54 -3.52 3.18
C THR A 650 41.89 -3.53 4.66
N ASP A 651 41.05 -4.14 5.48
CA ASP A 651 41.38 -4.41 6.88
C ASP A 651 42.53 -5.44 6.91
N PRO A 652 43.69 -5.14 7.51
CA PRO A 652 44.82 -6.07 7.53
C PRO A 652 44.57 -7.29 8.42
N PHE A 653 43.61 -7.22 9.34
CA PHE A 653 43.29 -8.29 10.27
C PHE A 653 42.10 -9.11 9.82
N ASP A 654 41.20 -8.56 8.98
CA ASP A 654 39.94 -9.20 8.64
C ASP A 654 39.36 -8.82 7.26
N PHE A 655 39.73 -9.55 6.20
CA PHE A 655 39.37 -9.24 4.81
C PHE A 655 38.88 -10.45 3.97
N SER A 656 38.69 -11.61 4.60
CA SER A 656 38.25 -12.84 3.92
C SER A 656 37.03 -13.47 4.57
N SER A 657 36.16 -14.11 3.78
CA SER A 657 35.08 -14.98 4.25
C SER A 657 35.57 -16.26 4.95
N ASN A 658 36.78 -16.73 4.61
CA ASN A 658 37.38 -17.92 5.20
C ASN A 658 38.29 -17.55 6.39
N GLY A 659 37.78 -17.73 7.62
CA GLY A 659 38.44 -17.23 8.81
C GLY A 659 38.54 -15.71 8.76
N THR A 660 39.72 -15.13 9.00
CA THR A 660 39.94 -13.68 8.88
C THR A 660 40.74 -13.28 7.64
N THR A 661 41.67 -14.14 7.20
CA THR A 661 42.63 -13.84 6.12
C THR A 661 42.86 -15.03 5.17
N GLY A 662 42.12 -16.13 5.32
CA GLY A 662 42.27 -17.34 4.52
C GLY A 662 41.86 -17.17 3.06
N ALA A 663 42.22 -18.13 2.21
CA ALA A 663 41.73 -18.14 0.82
C ALA A 663 40.23 -18.51 0.79
N PRO A 664 39.37 -17.73 0.12
CA PRO A 664 37.94 -17.97 0.11
C PRO A 664 37.59 -19.27 -0.63
N THR A 665 36.54 -19.95 -0.17
CA THR A 665 35.94 -21.12 -0.84
C THR A 665 34.42 -20.94 -1.00
N PRO A 666 33.77 -21.53 -2.01
CA PRO A 666 32.32 -21.40 -2.20
C PRO A 666 31.46 -21.87 -1.02
N ALA A 667 32.05 -22.57 -0.04
CA ALA A 667 31.37 -23.12 1.14
C ALA A 667 31.47 -22.22 2.40
N ASP A 668 32.21 -21.11 2.35
CA ASP A 668 32.63 -20.37 3.56
C ASP A 668 31.46 -19.85 4.41
N GLN A 669 30.64 -18.95 3.86
CA GLN A 669 29.59 -18.24 4.60
C GLN A 669 28.21 -18.66 4.09
N LEU A 670 27.34 -19.14 4.98
CA LEU A 670 25.93 -19.40 4.67
C LEU A 670 25.21 -18.06 4.42
N LEU A 671 24.78 -17.79 3.21
CA LEU A 671 24.04 -16.57 2.90
C LEU A 671 22.56 -16.70 3.28
N GLY A 672 21.99 -17.88 3.09
CA GLY A 672 20.60 -18.20 3.42
C GLY A 672 20.22 -19.61 2.99
N LEU A 673 18.96 -19.96 3.22
CA LEU A 673 18.34 -21.17 2.70
C LEU A 673 17.40 -20.79 1.56
N GLY A 674 17.30 -21.65 0.56
CA GLY A 674 16.27 -21.54 -0.46
C GLY A 674 14.89 -21.73 0.13
N ASP A 675 13.93 -21.09 -0.52
CA ASP A 675 12.48 -21.16 -0.27
C ASP A 675 11.70 -21.47 -1.57
N GLY A 676 12.39 -21.66 -2.69
CA GLY A 676 11.80 -21.83 -4.03
C GLY A 676 11.47 -20.52 -4.76
N GLU A 677 11.70 -19.37 -4.14
CA GLU A 677 11.29 -18.05 -4.65
C GLU A 677 12.45 -17.03 -4.65
N THR A 678 13.17 -16.89 -3.54
CA THR A 678 14.24 -15.91 -3.33
C THR A 678 15.48 -16.24 -4.18
N THR A 679 15.90 -15.29 -5.01
CA THR A 679 17.13 -15.40 -5.82
C THR A 679 18.25 -14.46 -5.36
N ARG A 680 17.96 -13.50 -4.48
CA ARG A 680 18.88 -12.43 -4.07
C ARG A 680 19.37 -12.66 -2.65
N PHE A 681 20.67 -12.89 -2.48
CA PHE A 681 21.29 -13.19 -1.19
C PHE A 681 22.40 -12.18 -0.85
N ALA A 682 22.31 -11.57 0.32
CA ALA A 682 23.32 -10.63 0.81
C ALA A 682 24.62 -11.35 1.17
N LEU A 683 25.77 -10.83 0.72
CA LEU A 683 27.06 -11.26 1.26
C LEU A 683 27.17 -10.83 2.72
N VAL A 684 27.41 -11.81 3.59
CA VAL A 684 27.52 -11.63 5.04
C VAL A 684 28.72 -12.38 5.58
N LYS A 685 29.24 -11.90 6.70
CA LYS A 685 30.26 -12.59 7.48
C LYS A 685 29.80 -12.76 8.92
N ARG A 686 29.90 -13.99 9.45
CA ARG A 686 29.54 -14.31 10.84
C ARG A 686 30.75 -14.27 11.75
N TYR A 687 30.57 -13.72 12.95
CA TYR A 687 31.54 -13.73 14.04
C TYR A 687 30.91 -14.33 15.30
N GLY A 688 31.60 -15.28 15.92
CA GLY A 688 31.08 -16.05 17.05
C GLY A 688 30.51 -17.40 16.62
N GLU A 689 30.14 -18.20 17.62
CA GLU A 689 29.54 -19.52 17.44
C GLU A 689 28.01 -19.43 17.56
N GLU A 690 27.32 -20.42 16.99
CA GLU A 690 25.88 -20.61 17.17
C GLU A 690 25.51 -20.72 18.67
N PRO A 691 24.30 -20.32 19.09
CA PRO A 691 23.12 -20.02 18.26
C PRO A 691 22.93 -18.55 17.85
N GLU A 692 23.78 -17.63 18.32
CA GLU A 692 23.61 -16.18 18.08
C GLU A 692 24.92 -15.53 17.61
N PRO A 693 25.40 -15.84 16.39
CA PRO A 693 26.57 -15.18 15.84
C PRO A 693 26.25 -13.72 15.48
N GLN A 694 27.24 -12.84 15.63
CA GLN A 694 27.16 -11.51 15.03
C GLN A 694 27.24 -11.64 13.51
N VAL A 695 26.26 -11.10 12.78
CA VAL A 695 26.19 -11.15 11.31
C VAL A 695 26.51 -9.78 10.73
N ARG A 696 27.70 -9.64 10.13
CA ARG A 696 28.12 -8.41 9.46
C ARG A 696 27.77 -8.43 7.99
N ARG A 697 27.10 -7.38 7.52
CA ARG A 697 26.85 -7.14 6.09
C ARG A 697 28.14 -6.72 5.36
N ILE A 698 28.39 -7.33 4.20
CA ILE A 698 29.58 -7.06 3.36
C ILE A 698 29.19 -6.38 2.05
N THR A 699 29.35 -5.06 1.99
CA THR A 699 28.89 -4.22 0.86
C THR A 699 29.94 -3.98 -0.22
N ARG A 700 31.22 -4.22 0.08
CA ARG A 700 32.34 -4.00 -0.85
C ARG A 700 33.16 -5.28 -1.06
N PRO A 701 32.56 -6.35 -1.64
CA PRO A 701 33.33 -7.52 -2.03
C PRO A 701 34.32 -7.18 -3.16
N ARG A 702 35.37 -7.99 -3.29
CA ARG A 702 36.24 -7.99 -4.46
C ARG A 702 35.64 -8.92 -5.49
N SER A 703 35.01 -8.34 -6.51
CA SER A 703 34.18 -9.07 -7.48
C SER A 703 34.82 -10.33 -8.06
N GLY A 704 36.10 -10.28 -8.43
CA GLY A 704 36.84 -11.44 -8.97
C GLY A 704 37.19 -12.55 -7.97
N THR A 705 36.70 -12.49 -6.74
CA THR A 705 36.98 -13.48 -5.69
C THR A 705 35.74 -14.18 -5.16
N VAL A 706 34.56 -13.81 -5.65
CA VAL A 706 33.28 -14.36 -5.18
C VAL A 706 33.07 -15.72 -5.83
N GLY A 707 33.01 -16.77 -5.03
CA GLY A 707 32.56 -18.11 -5.43
C GLY A 707 31.29 -18.45 -4.66
N VAL A 708 30.28 -19.01 -5.33
CA VAL A 708 28.97 -19.32 -4.76
C VAL A 708 28.69 -20.80 -4.89
N SER A 709 28.15 -21.43 -3.85
CA SER A 709 27.61 -22.78 -3.91
C SER A 709 26.14 -22.84 -3.51
N VAL A 710 25.39 -23.69 -4.20
CA VAL A 710 23.98 -23.99 -3.94
C VAL A 710 23.87 -25.49 -3.67
N GLY A 711 23.38 -25.88 -2.49
CA GLY A 711 23.33 -27.29 -2.08
C GLY A 711 24.72 -27.95 -2.02
N GLY A 712 25.76 -27.16 -1.76
CA GLY A 712 27.16 -27.61 -1.71
C GLY A 712 27.84 -27.76 -3.08
N GLN A 713 27.17 -27.46 -4.19
CA GLN A 713 27.76 -27.46 -5.53
C GLN A 713 28.08 -26.03 -5.97
N GLU A 714 29.32 -25.79 -6.41
CA GLU A 714 29.72 -24.48 -6.96
C GLU A 714 28.98 -24.18 -8.27
N THR A 715 28.49 -22.95 -8.42
CA THR A 715 27.74 -22.51 -9.61
C THR A 715 28.30 -21.22 -10.17
N ALA A 716 28.22 -21.07 -11.50
CA ALA A 716 28.48 -19.83 -12.21
C ALA A 716 27.19 -19.10 -12.62
N GLY A 717 26.01 -19.68 -12.34
CA GLY A 717 24.69 -19.12 -12.66
C GLY A 717 24.27 -18.04 -11.66
N PHE A 718 25.11 -17.01 -11.51
CA PHE A 718 24.83 -15.87 -10.66
C PHE A 718 25.49 -14.60 -11.18
N THR A 719 24.95 -13.46 -10.78
CA THR A 719 25.56 -12.15 -10.95
C THR A 719 25.83 -11.50 -9.60
N LEU A 720 26.83 -10.62 -9.55
CA LEU A 720 27.16 -9.85 -8.35
C LEU A 720 26.63 -8.42 -8.51
N ASP A 721 25.56 -8.14 -7.79
CA ASP A 721 24.93 -6.83 -7.76
C ASP A 721 25.71 -5.83 -6.87
N PRO A 722 25.50 -4.52 -7.08
CA PRO A 722 26.03 -3.47 -6.21
C PRO A 722 25.75 -3.75 -4.73
N LEU A 723 26.63 -3.26 -3.86
CA LEU A 723 26.56 -3.48 -2.41
C LEU A 723 26.66 -4.97 -2.01
N GLY A 724 27.21 -5.84 -2.86
CA GLY A 724 27.56 -7.21 -2.51
C GLY A 724 26.35 -8.11 -2.30
N PHE A 725 25.47 -8.17 -3.30
CA PHE A 725 24.40 -9.14 -3.38
C PHE A 725 24.71 -10.17 -4.46
N VAL A 726 24.57 -11.45 -4.13
CA VAL A 726 24.57 -12.54 -5.10
C VAL A 726 23.15 -12.71 -5.62
N VAL A 727 22.97 -12.58 -6.93
CA VAL A 727 21.68 -12.79 -7.60
C VAL A 727 21.80 -14.05 -8.44
N LEU A 728 21.15 -15.13 -8.00
CA LEU A 728 21.10 -16.40 -8.71
C LEU A 728 20.16 -16.29 -9.92
N ASP A 729 20.47 -17.04 -10.98
CA ASP A 729 19.61 -17.13 -12.16
C ASP A 729 18.30 -17.89 -11.86
N GLU A 730 18.36 -18.87 -10.95
CA GLU A 730 17.23 -19.70 -10.51
C GLU A 730 17.12 -19.70 -8.98
N ALA A 731 15.88 -19.75 -8.48
CA ALA A 731 15.63 -19.82 -7.04
C ALA A 731 15.99 -21.22 -6.49
N PRO A 732 16.83 -21.31 -5.43
CA PRO A 732 17.12 -22.59 -4.79
C PRO A 732 15.87 -23.18 -4.16
N GLN A 733 15.73 -24.50 -4.22
CA GLN A 733 14.62 -25.21 -3.57
C GLN A 733 14.62 -24.99 -2.05
N ALA A 734 13.45 -25.21 -1.43
CA ALA A 734 13.28 -25.13 0.01
C ALA A 734 14.39 -25.88 0.77
N GLU A 735 14.96 -25.24 1.79
CA GLU A 735 16.01 -25.75 2.67
C GLU A 735 17.39 -25.98 2.00
N VAL A 736 17.55 -25.67 0.71
CA VAL A 736 18.85 -25.77 0.03
C VAL A 736 19.74 -24.62 0.45
N GLU A 737 20.90 -24.92 1.05
CA GLU A 737 21.86 -23.90 1.47
C GLU A 737 22.44 -23.13 0.29
N VAL A 738 22.44 -21.80 0.39
CA VAL A 738 23.23 -20.91 -0.47
C VAL A 738 24.42 -20.41 0.34
N ARG A 739 25.63 -20.68 -0.14
CA ARG A 739 26.89 -20.27 0.49
C ARG A 739 27.75 -19.48 -0.47
N ALA A 740 28.61 -18.62 0.07
CA ALA A 740 29.63 -17.95 -0.73
C ALA A 740 30.94 -17.74 0.02
N GLY A 741 32.04 -17.76 -0.72
CA GLY A 741 33.34 -17.27 -0.31
C GLY A 741 33.74 -16.06 -1.13
N PHE A 742 34.41 -15.09 -0.50
CA PHE A 742 34.80 -13.82 -1.08
C PHE A 742 35.87 -13.12 -0.24
N LEU A 743 36.71 -12.31 -0.90
CA LEU A 743 37.49 -11.27 -0.24
C LEU A 743 36.68 -9.97 -0.23
N PHE A 744 36.91 -9.11 0.76
CA PHE A 744 36.19 -7.86 0.90
C PHE A 744 37.06 -6.72 1.42
N ASP A 745 36.60 -5.50 1.18
CA ASP A 745 37.16 -4.29 1.77
C ASP A 745 36.13 -3.61 2.67
N VAL A 746 36.61 -2.77 3.58
CA VAL A 746 35.78 -1.99 4.49
C VAL A 746 35.52 -0.61 3.87
N PRO A 747 34.26 -0.19 3.70
CA PRO A 747 33.96 1.18 3.30
C PRO A 747 34.29 2.12 4.46
N VAL A 748 35.23 3.04 4.26
CA VAL A 748 35.67 4.00 5.28
C VAL A 748 35.68 5.42 4.72
N ARG A 749 35.71 6.42 5.61
CA ARG A 749 36.09 7.80 5.29
C ARG A 749 37.16 8.30 6.24
N PHE A 750 37.80 9.41 5.90
CA PHE A 750 38.58 10.16 6.88
C PHE A 750 37.67 10.57 8.06
N ALA A 751 38.20 10.49 9.28
CA ALA A 751 37.46 10.85 10.48
C ALA A 751 37.42 12.38 10.71
N GLU A 752 38.38 13.12 10.14
CA GLU A 752 38.63 14.54 10.41
C GLU A 752 38.70 15.37 9.12
N ASP A 753 38.32 16.65 9.23
CA ASP A 753 38.44 17.66 8.15
C ASP A 753 39.87 18.15 7.91
N ARG A 754 40.83 17.68 8.72
CA ARG A 754 42.22 18.12 8.67
C ARG A 754 43.15 16.90 8.64
N LEU A 755 44.14 16.95 7.75
CA LEU A 755 45.25 16.00 7.72
C LEU A 755 46.54 16.70 8.17
N ALA A 756 47.15 16.22 9.25
CA ALA A 756 48.42 16.74 9.76
C ALA A 756 49.61 15.96 9.21
N ILE A 757 50.51 16.63 8.50
CA ILE A 757 51.74 16.05 7.95
C ILE A 757 52.93 16.88 8.44
N SER A 758 54.03 16.23 8.83
CA SER A 758 55.27 16.89 9.25
C SER A 758 56.50 16.23 8.64
N ALA A 759 57.52 17.03 8.30
CA ALA A 759 58.80 16.53 7.81
C ALA A 759 59.71 16.14 8.99
N ALA A 760 60.32 14.97 8.94
CA ALA A 760 61.22 14.42 9.95
C ALA A 760 62.57 14.07 9.30
N GLY A 761 63.30 15.09 8.82
CA GLY A 761 64.66 14.96 8.26
C GLY A 761 64.77 14.90 6.74
N PHE A 762 66.00 14.77 6.22
CA PHE A 762 66.30 14.75 4.79
C PHE A 762 65.72 13.47 4.15
N ALA A 763 64.62 13.62 3.41
CA ALA A 763 63.85 12.59 2.67
C ALA A 763 62.88 11.69 3.46
N ALA A 764 62.62 11.94 4.75
CA ALA A 764 61.62 11.21 5.54
C ALA A 764 60.62 12.17 6.20
N GLY A 765 59.34 11.81 6.18
CA GLY A 765 58.28 12.53 6.89
C GLY A 765 57.35 11.58 7.62
N GLN A 766 56.40 12.16 8.36
CA GLN A 766 55.44 11.39 9.15
C GLN A 766 54.05 12.03 9.07
N ALA A 767 53.03 11.17 9.01
CA ALA A 767 51.65 11.50 9.31
C ALA A 767 51.32 10.80 10.65
N PRO A 768 51.46 11.49 11.79
CA PRO A 768 51.41 10.83 13.10
C PRO A 768 50.13 10.03 13.36
N SER A 769 49.03 10.49 12.77
CA SER A 769 47.73 9.81 12.79
C SER A 769 46.99 10.13 11.50
N VAL A 770 46.31 9.13 10.95
CA VAL A 770 45.37 9.24 9.84
C VAL A 770 44.13 8.43 10.23
N PRO A 771 43.24 9.02 11.05
CA PRO A 771 42.10 8.30 11.58
C PRO A 771 41.04 8.12 10.49
N LEU A 772 40.62 6.88 10.29
CA LEU A 772 39.54 6.49 9.39
C LEU A 772 38.40 5.87 10.20
N ILE A 773 37.18 6.06 9.72
CA ILE A 773 36.00 5.49 10.34
C ILE A 773 35.13 4.79 9.30
N GLN A 774 34.63 3.61 9.65
CA GLN A 774 33.73 2.85 8.80
C GLN A 774 32.45 3.63 8.52
N ILE A 775 32.01 3.56 7.27
CA ILE A 775 30.71 4.03 6.80
C ILE A 775 29.74 2.85 6.88
N ARG A 776 28.54 3.10 7.40
CA ARG A 776 27.41 2.17 7.24
C ARG A 776 26.67 2.58 5.99
N GLU A 777 26.88 1.81 4.92
CA GLU A 777 26.17 2.03 3.67
C GLU A 777 24.73 1.56 3.86
N ALA A 778 23.75 2.39 3.48
CA ALA A 778 22.34 1.98 3.50
C ALA A 778 22.17 0.87 2.45
N VAL A 779 21.63 -0.27 2.88
CA VAL A 779 21.41 -1.48 2.07
C VAL A 779 19.93 -1.69 1.91
#